data_AF-M5T4E6-F1
#
_entry.id   AF-M5T4E6-F1
#
_cell.length_a   1.000
_cell.length_b   1.000
_cell.length_c   1.000
_cell.angle_alpha   90.00
_cell.angle_beta   90.00
_cell.angle_gamma   90.00
#
_symmetry.space_group_name_H-M   'P 1'
#
loop_
_entity.id
_entity.type
_entity.pdbx_description
1 polymer ?
#
loop_
_entity_poly.entity_id
_entity_poly.type
_entity_poly.pdbx_seq_one_letter_code
_entity_poly.pdbx_strand_id
1 'polypeptide(L)'
;MEYFKNFLTKLAWGAVLFASVPGVSFAADGGRRFAHSDSDKRYLHHIDLYDLNNRKITPDSDQPYSPQNTCGRCHDFETISHGWHFNAFRSHILRAASKESSAAENETADEDADKEPEQPSHEYVVDGRPGEPWIWTDERTGTQLPLSYRDWPGRFNPASIGISELEMVRQFGGRLPGGGAGTEDERKTLSPESDADDSSEDAEPSRWALTGDLEVDCMVCHAVSGAYDFELRRSTIGSENFAWAPTAALRLGQIDGSVARIKEGSDPEDPKIQAKLPKVQYDASRFGPDGSVFMDLVRHVENNACYQCHSQRTVTDGVGIDERFIHDTDVHLRAGMKCTDCHRNGIDHQIARGFEGEQHPESFASMTTLNCVGCHLGTDFYLYEEEAENSITQREIMNRPGRLGAPLPNHEGLPPVHFEKLTCTACHSGPIPSSTAGGLMTSLSHGLGDKGHRTGTELPSIRGPLFIPESTSTDDHSDLDHASDEEAHSRVTVARGMWPAYWGEIRDGKVIPLSPEKVYTATRRSLRVRRGFIEEVSKPKLSSRDLIELLGEERGKVDASEYTPEERDLVDALQMKQGEALFDEKVALSLETLEKELGVEQAVYVSTGVVYARAAPSDADSADEVADAERSEAKPNAEDDQTEVPTRLLEEITVENPEAVSMVSWPMAHNVRPAGWSLGATGCLECHADDGLIFASTVTPMGPAPKAGQPSTMASLQGLAESDRLLWNQMFGGRKLYKLLVAASLVVLGVMMLLGLAASAHRRSEMASGGQPTPERTA
;
A
#
# COMPACT_ATOMS: atom_id res chain seq x y z
N MET A 1 -24.60 59.47 49.37
CA MET A 1 -23.59 58.85 50.27
C MET A 1 -23.86 57.36 50.20
N GLU A 2 -23.28 56.59 49.29
CA GLU A 2 -21.98 55.92 49.47
C GLU A 2 -21.36 55.44 48.13
N TYR A 3 -21.86 55.90 46.98
CA TYR A 3 -21.44 55.41 45.65
C TYR A 3 -20.45 56.29 44.87
N PHE A 4 -19.85 57.31 45.48
CA PHE A 4 -18.96 58.27 44.78
C PHE A 4 -17.57 58.47 45.42
N LYS A 5 -17.20 57.67 46.44
CA LYS A 5 -15.91 57.78 47.15
C LYS A 5 -14.89 56.68 46.86
N ASN A 6 -15.24 55.62 46.14
CA ASN A 6 -14.32 54.51 45.83
C ASN A 6 -13.71 54.54 44.41
N PHE A 7 -13.97 55.59 43.62
CA PHE A 7 -13.44 55.72 42.24
C PHE A 7 -12.20 56.62 42.14
N LEU A 8 -11.80 57.32 43.20
CA LEU A 8 -10.70 58.30 43.17
C LEU A 8 -9.47 57.94 44.04
N THR A 9 -9.45 56.78 44.69
CA THR A 9 -8.34 56.32 45.56
C THR A 9 -7.47 55.22 44.96
N LYS A 10 -7.70 54.81 43.70
CA LYS A 10 -6.83 53.86 42.98
C LYS A 10 -6.01 54.46 41.82
N LEU A 11 -5.91 55.80 41.75
CA LEU A 11 -5.24 56.51 40.65
C LEU A 11 -3.97 57.27 41.03
N ALA A 12 -3.40 57.05 42.23
CA ALA A 12 -2.32 57.91 42.74
C ALA A 12 -1.11 57.19 43.37
N TRP A 13 -0.91 55.89 43.14
CA TRP A 13 0.33 55.20 43.52
C TRP A 13 0.77 54.29 42.37
N GLY A 14 1.81 54.73 41.64
CA GLY A 14 2.40 53.94 40.56
C GLY A 14 3.05 54.71 39.42
N ALA A 15 3.37 56.00 39.57
CA ALA A 15 4.31 56.67 38.67
C ALA A 15 5.74 56.52 39.20
N VAL A 16 6.36 55.36 38.94
CA VAL A 16 7.81 55.15 39.11
C VAL A 16 8.32 54.22 38.00
N LEU A 17 9.17 54.77 37.13
CA LEU A 17 10.14 54.12 36.24
C LEU A 17 9.60 53.26 35.08
N PHE A 18 9.38 53.95 33.96
CA PHE A 18 9.66 53.42 32.62
C PHE A 18 11.16 53.08 32.52
N ALA A 19 11.49 51.81 32.68
CA ALA A 19 12.68 51.21 32.12
C ALA A 19 12.23 49.97 31.35
N SER A 20 12.33 50.07 30.03
CA SER A 20 12.17 48.98 29.07
C SER A 20 13.04 47.78 29.49
N VAL A 21 12.43 46.78 30.11
CA VAL A 21 12.97 45.42 30.14
C VAL A 21 12.56 44.82 28.79
N PRO A 22 13.49 44.53 27.87
CA PRO A 22 13.14 43.76 26.69
C PRO A 22 12.58 42.43 27.20
N GLY A 23 11.37 42.08 26.75
CA GLY A 23 10.82 40.75 26.95
C GLY A 23 11.88 39.76 26.52
N VAL A 24 12.42 39.03 27.50
CA VAL A 24 13.23 37.85 27.25
C VAL A 24 12.24 36.87 26.63
N SER A 25 12.15 36.89 25.30
CA SER A 25 11.71 35.73 24.56
C SER A 25 12.61 34.60 25.02
N PHE A 26 12.06 33.65 25.78
CA PHE A 26 12.65 32.34 25.86
C PHE A 26 12.51 31.74 24.45
N ALA A 27 13.47 32.07 23.58
CA ALA A 27 13.77 31.21 22.46
C ALA A 27 14.18 29.88 23.09
N ALA A 28 13.39 28.84 22.86
CA ALA A 28 13.85 27.47 22.99
C ALA A 28 14.92 27.25 21.92
N ASP A 29 16.13 27.75 22.16
CA ASP A 29 17.33 27.42 21.39
C ASP A 29 18.44 27.00 22.36
N GLY A 30 18.04 26.14 23.31
CA GLY A 30 18.97 25.38 24.12
C GLY A 30 19.67 24.34 23.26
N GLY A 31 20.85 24.69 22.74
CA GLY A 31 21.89 23.73 22.36
C GLY A 31 21.61 22.86 21.13
N ARG A 32 21.36 23.44 19.95
CA ARG A 32 21.32 22.64 18.72
C ARG A 32 22.72 22.16 18.34
N ARG A 33 22.97 20.86 18.54
CA ARG A 33 24.20 20.13 18.16
C ARG A 33 24.48 20.14 16.64
N PHE A 34 23.47 20.43 15.83
CA PHE A 34 23.47 20.22 14.37
C PHE A 34 23.35 21.53 13.58
N ALA A 35 23.86 21.53 12.34
CA ALA A 35 23.88 22.70 11.49
C ALA A 35 22.50 23.00 10.90
N HIS A 36 22.08 24.27 10.88
CA HIS A 36 20.83 24.71 10.26
C HIS A 36 21.07 25.95 9.38
N SER A 37 20.34 26.02 8.26
CA SER A 37 20.26 27.21 7.43
C SER A 37 18.82 27.72 7.45
N ASP A 38 18.60 28.90 8.02
CA ASP A 38 17.28 29.56 8.05
C ASP A 38 16.88 30.19 6.69
N SER A 39 17.58 29.83 5.61
CA SER A 39 17.33 30.37 4.28
C SER A 39 16.53 29.40 3.42
N ASP A 40 15.59 29.94 2.65
CA ASP A 40 14.95 29.21 1.54
C ASP A 40 15.91 28.97 0.36
N LYS A 41 17.07 29.65 0.36
CA LYS A 41 18.12 29.37 -0.62
C LYS A 41 18.78 28.05 -0.29
N ARG A 42 19.05 27.30 -1.35
CA ARG A 42 19.85 26.08 -1.28
C ARG A 42 21.22 26.34 -0.64
N TYR A 43 21.53 25.59 0.42
CA TYR A 43 22.87 25.51 0.98
C TYR A 43 23.76 24.59 0.12
N LEU A 44 24.95 25.08 -0.25
CA LEU A 44 25.91 24.33 -1.05
C LEU A 44 26.80 23.50 -0.12
N HIS A 45 26.70 22.18 -0.21
CA HIS A 45 27.45 21.26 0.63
C HIS A 45 28.80 20.96 -0.02
N HIS A 46 29.86 21.60 0.49
CA HIS A 46 31.25 21.18 0.26
C HIS A 46 31.74 20.56 1.56
N ILE A 47 31.79 19.23 1.61
CA ILE A 47 32.02 18.48 2.84
C ILE A 47 33.10 17.42 2.66
N ASP A 48 33.79 17.10 3.75
CA ASP A 48 34.67 15.94 3.79
C ASP A 48 33.85 14.65 3.84
N LEU A 49 34.30 13.64 3.10
CA LEU A 49 33.69 12.30 3.13
C LEU A 49 34.40 11.42 4.17
N TYR A 50 33.65 10.53 4.80
CA TYR A 50 34.16 9.58 5.79
C TYR A 50 33.69 8.16 5.49
N ASP A 51 34.55 7.18 5.77
CA ASP A 51 34.20 5.75 5.69
C ASP A 51 33.50 5.26 6.98
N LEU A 52 33.12 3.98 7.02
CA LEU A 52 32.48 3.33 8.18
C LEU A 52 33.37 3.35 9.45
N ASN A 53 34.70 3.39 9.28
CA ASN A 53 35.67 3.49 10.37
C ASN A 53 35.96 4.94 10.78
N ASN A 54 35.13 5.87 10.31
CA ASN A 54 35.23 7.30 10.56
C ASN A 54 36.55 7.93 10.09
N ARG A 55 37.19 7.34 9.06
CA ARG A 55 38.41 7.86 8.43
C ARG A 55 38.03 8.75 7.26
N LYS A 56 38.73 9.89 7.14
CA LYS A 56 38.52 10.81 6.00
C LYS A 56 38.91 10.12 4.70
N ILE A 57 38.01 10.17 3.72
CA ILE A 57 38.22 9.66 2.37
C ILE A 57 38.97 10.70 1.55
N THR A 58 39.92 10.21 0.78
CA THR A 58 40.70 10.96 -0.21
C THR A 58 40.63 10.22 -1.54
N PRO A 59 41.11 10.81 -2.65
CA PRO A 59 41.17 10.10 -3.93
C PRO A 59 41.94 8.77 -3.90
N ASP A 60 42.87 8.59 -2.94
CA ASP A 60 43.68 7.37 -2.79
C ASP A 60 43.06 6.33 -1.83
N SER A 61 41.91 6.63 -1.22
CA SER A 61 41.19 5.70 -0.35
C SER A 61 40.54 4.57 -1.15
N ASP A 62 40.33 3.40 -0.53
CA ASP A 62 39.68 2.24 -1.19
C ASP A 62 38.40 1.75 -0.49
N GLN A 63 38.04 2.35 0.64
CA GLN A 63 36.82 2.07 1.40
C GLN A 63 35.64 2.92 0.90
N PRO A 64 34.40 2.42 0.96
CA PRO A 64 33.22 3.19 0.58
C PRO A 64 32.93 4.33 1.57
N TYR A 65 32.23 5.37 1.09
CA TYR A 65 31.74 6.41 1.98
C TYR A 65 30.53 5.92 2.78
N SER A 66 30.48 6.32 4.05
CA SER A 66 29.38 6.06 4.98
C SER A 66 28.50 7.32 5.08
N PRO A 67 27.23 7.27 4.61
CA PRO A 67 26.24 8.30 4.90
C PRO A 67 26.15 8.66 6.39
N GLN A 68 26.19 7.69 7.30
CA GLN A 68 26.11 7.91 8.74
C GLN A 68 27.27 8.76 9.26
N ASN A 69 28.52 8.37 8.95
CA ASN A 69 29.71 9.10 9.41
C ASN A 69 29.98 10.39 8.64
N THR A 70 29.38 10.57 7.46
CA THR A 70 29.52 11.79 6.64
C THR A 70 28.43 12.80 6.98
N CYS A 71 27.16 12.44 6.79
CA CYS A 71 26.01 13.32 6.99
C CYS A 71 25.64 13.47 8.47
N GLY A 72 25.76 12.40 9.28
CA GLY A 72 25.44 12.39 10.71
C GLY A 72 26.31 13.31 11.57
N ARG A 73 27.40 13.86 11.01
CA ARG A 73 28.20 14.92 11.63
C ARG A 73 27.47 16.26 11.69
N CYS A 74 26.58 16.51 10.73
CA CYS A 74 25.87 17.77 10.56
C CYS A 74 24.37 17.65 10.80
N HIS A 75 23.82 16.44 10.73
CA HIS A 75 22.40 16.12 10.89
C HIS A 75 22.16 15.04 11.93
N ASP A 76 20.99 15.08 12.55
CA ASP A 76 20.55 14.07 13.52
C ASP A 76 20.19 12.76 12.82
N PHE A 77 21.20 11.93 12.55
CA PHE A 77 21.04 10.67 11.83
C PHE A 77 20.14 9.68 12.58
N GLU A 78 20.20 9.69 13.91
CA GLU A 78 19.39 8.83 14.76
C GLU A 78 17.92 9.16 14.56
N THR A 79 17.52 10.42 14.74
CA THR A 79 16.14 10.88 14.48
C THR A 79 15.69 10.59 13.05
N ILE A 80 16.55 10.83 12.04
CA ILE A 80 16.24 10.54 10.63
C ILE A 80 15.92 9.05 10.42
N SER A 81 16.70 8.14 11.02
CA SER A 81 16.58 6.69 10.81
C SER A 81 15.25 6.09 11.27
N HIS A 82 14.47 6.84 12.07
CA HIS A 82 13.17 6.42 12.58
C HIS A 82 12.00 6.67 11.60
N GLY A 83 12.23 7.44 10.52
CA GLY A 83 11.20 7.76 9.53
C GLY A 83 10.61 6.53 8.81
N TRP A 84 9.37 6.64 8.32
CA TRP A 84 8.59 5.54 7.73
C TRP A 84 9.30 4.72 6.65
N HIS A 85 10.16 5.35 5.83
CA HIS A 85 10.88 4.64 4.77
C HIS A 85 12.13 3.91 5.26
N PHE A 86 12.73 4.36 6.36
CA PHE A 86 13.96 3.78 6.92
C PHE A 86 13.64 2.68 7.93
N ASN A 87 12.49 2.79 8.62
CA ASN A 87 12.01 1.78 9.56
C ASN A 87 11.14 0.68 8.93
N ALA A 88 10.96 0.69 7.61
CA ALA A 88 10.01 -0.20 6.92
C ALA A 88 10.30 -1.69 7.11
N PHE A 89 11.54 -2.02 7.48
CA PHE A 89 11.99 -3.37 7.81
C PHE A 89 12.34 -3.58 9.29
N ARG A 90 11.97 -2.66 10.19
CA ARG A 90 12.24 -2.86 11.63
C ARG A 90 11.50 -4.09 12.15
N SER A 91 12.25 -5.00 12.76
CA SER A 91 11.74 -6.27 13.25
C SER A 91 10.78 -6.09 14.44
N HIS A 92 9.90 -7.08 14.60
CA HIS A 92 8.90 -7.12 15.69
C HIS A 92 9.52 -7.18 17.10
N ILE A 93 10.77 -7.63 17.26
CA ILE A 93 11.44 -7.70 18.57
C ILE A 93 11.74 -6.29 19.10
N LEU A 94 12.18 -5.36 18.24
CA LEU A 94 12.36 -3.95 18.60
C LEU A 94 11.01 -3.23 18.81
N ARG A 95 9.92 -3.77 18.26
CA ARG A 95 8.54 -3.28 18.45
C ARG A 95 7.85 -3.88 19.68
N ALA A 96 8.21 -5.09 20.07
CA ALA A 96 7.74 -5.76 21.29
C ALA A 96 8.45 -5.18 22.52
N ALA A 97 9.76 -4.91 22.42
CA ALA A 97 10.52 -4.24 23.47
C ALA A 97 9.95 -2.85 23.84
N SER A 98 9.36 -2.13 22.87
CA SER A 98 8.66 -0.86 23.13
C SER A 98 7.22 -1.00 23.62
N LYS A 99 6.58 -2.17 23.46
CA LYS A 99 5.29 -2.49 24.11
C LYS A 99 5.47 -2.83 25.60
N GLU A 100 6.55 -3.51 25.95
CA GLU A 100 6.82 -3.90 27.35
C GLU A 100 7.29 -2.71 28.21
N SER A 101 8.02 -1.75 27.64
CA SER A 101 8.45 -0.55 28.37
C SER A 101 7.27 0.37 28.76
N SER A 102 6.24 0.48 27.92
CA SER A 102 5.06 1.31 28.20
C SER A 102 4.10 0.68 29.21
N ALA A 103 4.03 -0.65 29.27
CA ALA A 103 3.26 -1.37 30.29
C ALA A 103 3.87 -1.22 31.69
N ALA A 104 5.21 -1.20 31.79
CA ALA A 104 5.91 -1.04 33.06
C ALA A 104 5.80 0.39 33.64
N GLU A 105 5.78 1.42 32.79
CA GLU A 105 5.63 2.82 33.24
C GLU A 105 4.22 3.15 33.77
N ASN A 106 3.21 2.38 33.38
CA ASN A 106 1.84 2.55 33.85
C ASN A 106 1.56 1.91 35.23
N GLU A 107 2.48 1.10 35.78
CA GLU A 107 2.31 0.47 37.09
C GLU A 107 3.11 1.16 38.23
N THR A 108 4.01 2.11 37.93
CA THR A 108 4.86 2.75 38.95
C THR A 108 4.66 4.26 39.11
N ALA A 109 3.54 4.82 38.66
CA ALA A 109 3.18 6.21 38.95
C ALA A 109 2.67 6.38 40.39
N ASP A 110 3.54 6.14 41.39
CA ASP A 110 3.33 6.51 42.78
C ASP A 110 4.52 7.37 43.28
N GLU A 111 4.17 8.59 43.70
CA GLU A 111 4.84 9.48 44.66
C GLU A 111 6.37 9.69 44.55
N ASP A 112 6.85 10.43 43.55
CA ASP A 112 8.03 11.30 43.73
C ASP A 112 8.07 12.42 42.67
N ALA A 113 7.40 13.53 42.98
CA ALA A 113 7.37 14.73 42.15
C ALA A 113 8.62 15.58 42.42
N ASP A 114 9.74 15.29 41.75
CA ASP A 114 10.85 16.26 41.55
C ASP A 114 11.97 15.78 40.58
N LYS A 115 11.71 14.78 39.73
CA LYS A 115 12.58 14.46 38.57
C LYS A 115 11.81 14.67 37.28
N GLU A 116 12.36 15.46 36.36
CA GLU A 116 11.94 15.40 34.96
C GLU A 116 12.07 13.94 34.51
N PRO A 117 11.04 13.34 33.89
CA PRO A 117 11.16 11.99 33.38
C PRO A 117 12.23 12.00 32.28
N GLU A 118 13.29 11.21 32.49
CA GLU A 118 14.17 10.83 31.39
C GLU A 118 13.29 10.13 30.36
N GLN A 119 13.25 10.65 29.13
CA GLN A 119 12.42 10.07 28.08
C GLN A 119 12.88 8.64 27.80
N PRO A 120 11.98 7.64 27.78
CA PRO A 120 12.36 6.28 27.43
C PRO A 120 12.91 6.25 26.01
N SER A 121 14.13 5.74 25.85
CA SER A 121 14.89 5.68 24.59
C SER A 121 14.38 4.63 23.59
N HIS A 122 13.18 4.07 23.80
CA HIS A 122 12.61 3.02 22.95
C HIS A 122 11.20 3.42 22.52
N GLU A 123 11.16 4.24 21.48
CA GLU A 123 9.95 4.79 20.85
C GLU A 123 9.02 3.66 20.34
N TYR A 124 7.76 3.70 20.76
CA TYR A 124 6.71 2.78 20.31
C TYR A 124 6.39 3.02 18.82
N VAL A 125 6.70 2.06 17.95
CA VAL A 125 6.42 2.16 16.51
C VAL A 125 5.04 1.57 16.20
N VAL A 126 4.02 2.44 16.10
CA VAL A 126 2.66 2.07 15.66
C VAL A 126 2.65 1.42 14.27
N ASP A 127 1.70 0.51 14.02
CA ASP A 127 1.58 -0.13 12.71
C ASP A 127 0.95 0.79 11.66
N GLY A 128 0.07 1.68 12.11
CA GLY A 128 -0.60 2.66 11.27
C GLY A 128 -1.41 2.03 10.13
N ARG A 129 -1.91 2.90 9.23
CA ARG A 129 -2.75 2.45 8.09
C ARG A 129 -2.00 1.48 7.16
N PRO A 130 -2.61 0.33 6.77
CA PRO A 130 -2.02 -0.61 5.83
C PRO A 130 -1.58 0.01 4.51
N GLY A 131 -0.33 -0.27 4.13
CA GLY A 131 0.29 0.11 2.85
C GLY A 131 0.44 -1.07 1.89
N GLU A 132 1.15 -0.83 0.79
CA GLU A 132 1.56 -1.90 -0.13
C GLU A 132 2.48 -2.88 0.63
N PRO A 133 2.16 -4.19 0.68
CA PRO A 133 3.03 -5.17 1.30
C PRO A 133 4.29 -5.40 0.46
N TRP A 134 5.32 -5.97 1.08
CA TRP A 134 6.48 -6.47 0.36
C TRP A 134 6.14 -7.80 -0.27
N ILE A 135 5.88 -7.83 -1.58
CA ILE A 135 5.42 -9.07 -2.23
C ILE A 135 6.63 -9.86 -2.72
N TRP A 136 6.92 -10.97 -2.06
CA TRP A 136 7.94 -11.91 -2.49
C TRP A 136 7.41 -12.73 -3.65
N THR A 137 7.96 -12.50 -4.85
CA THR A 137 7.61 -13.25 -6.05
C THR A 137 8.70 -14.24 -6.43
N ASP A 138 8.28 -15.45 -6.80
CA ASP A 138 9.15 -16.46 -7.38
C ASP A 138 8.43 -17.16 -8.53
N GLU A 139 8.80 -16.80 -9.76
CA GLU A 139 8.25 -17.40 -10.97
C GLU A 139 8.52 -18.89 -11.06
N ARG A 140 9.56 -19.42 -10.41
CA ARG A 140 9.93 -20.85 -10.47
C ARG A 140 8.92 -21.72 -9.73
N THR A 141 8.28 -21.17 -8.71
CA THR A 141 7.36 -21.88 -7.80
C THR A 141 5.93 -21.34 -7.86
N GLY A 142 5.68 -20.28 -8.62
CA GLY A 142 4.38 -19.61 -8.63
C GLY A 142 4.10 -18.89 -7.31
N THR A 143 5.13 -18.39 -6.64
CA THR A 143 4.94 -17.67 -5.37
C THR A 143 4.67 -16.18 -5.63
N GLN A 144 3.67 -15.63 -4.96
CA GLN A 144 3.41 -14.21 -4.73
C GLN A 144 2.95 -14.03 -3.28
N LEU A 145 3.92 -13.93 -2.36
CA LEU A 145 3.71 -13.95 -0.92
C LEU A 145 3.77 -12.52 -0.33
N PRO A 146 2.67 -11.98 0.22
CA PRO A 146 2.64 -10.65 0.81
C PRO A 146 3.30 -10.65 2.19
N LEU A 147 4.36 -9.86 2.36
CA LEU A 147 5.14 -9.75 3.58
C LEU A 147 4.99 -8.38 4.25
N SER A 148 5.08 -8.36 5.57
CA SER A 148 5.10 -7.13 6.38
C SER A 148 5.69 -7.42 7.75
N TYR A 149 6.53 -6.51 8.26
CA TYR A 149 6.92 -6.50 9.67
C TYR A 149 5.90 -5.82 10.58
N ARG A 150 4.88 -5.18 9.97
CA ARG A 150 3.69 -4.61 10.63
C ARG A 150 2.57 -5.63 10.68
N ASP A 151 1.82 -5.66 11.77
CA ASP A 151 0.76 -6.63 12.02
C ASP A 151 -0.52 -6.25 11.26
N TRP A 152 -0.41 -6.28 9.94
CA TRP A 152 -1.51 -5.99 9.03
C TRP A 152 -2.16 -7.31 8.58
N PRO A 153 -3.51 -7.40 8.58
CA PRO A 153 -4.22 -8.63 8.20
C PRO A 153 -3.80 -9.17 6.82
N GLY A 154 -3.60 -10.48 6.73
CA GLY A 154 -3.23 -11.18 5.48
C GLY A 154 -1.80 -10.93 4.98
N ARG A 155 -0.92 -10.34 5.80
CA ARG A 155 0.52 -10.24 5.52
C ARG A 155 1.29 -11.13 6.50
N PHE A 156 2.43 -11.65 6.05
CA PHE A 156 3.26 -12.53 6.88
C PHE A 156 4.55 -11.84 7.30
N ASN A 157 4.93 -12.02 8.56
CA ASN A 157 6.22 -11.55 9.06
C ASN A 157 7.35 -12.38 8.42
N PRO A 158 8.32 -11.77 7.71
CA PRO A 158 9.41 -12.50 7.08
C PRO A 158 10.15 -13.43 8.06
N ALA A 159 10.41 -12.96 9.28
CA ALA A 159 11.17 -13.72 10.27
C ALA A 159 10.44 -14.98 10.73
N SER A 160 9.11 -14.93 10.88
CA SER A 160 8.33 -16.08 11.37
C SER A 160 8.23 -17.23 10.37
N ILE A 161 8.52 -16.97 9.09
CA ILE A 161 8.53 -17.97 8.01
C ILE A 161 9.95 -18.31 7.53
N GLY A 162 10.97 -17.86 8.28
CA GLY A 162 12.38 -18.18 8.03
C GLY A 162 13.01 -17.44 6.85
N ILE A 163 12.52 -16.23 6.54
CA ILE A 163 13.20 -15.29 5.64
C ILE A 163 14.03 -14.33 6.49
N SER A 164 15.34 -14.35 6.29
CA SER A 164 16.26 -13.46 6.99
C SER A 164 16.20 -12.03 6.46
N GLU A 165 16.64 -11.08 7.29
CA GLU A 165 16.82 -9.68 6.88
C GLU A 165 17.77 -9.54 5.69
N LEU A 166 18.82 -10.36 5.63
CA LEU A 166 19.75 -10.40 4.50
C LEU A 166 19.03 -10.78 3.20
N GLU A 167 18.15 -11.79 3.24
CA GLU A 167 17.34 -12.19 2.10
C GLU A 167 16.34 -11.09 1.70
N MET A 168 15.74 -10.39 2.67
CA MET A 168 14.88 -9.23 2.41
C MET A 168 15.65 -8.11 1.71
N VAL A 169 16.88 -7.79 2.13
CA VAL A 169 17.71 -6.76 1.49
C VAL A 169 18.22 -7.22 0.12
N ARG A 170 18.57 -8.49 -0.06
CA ARG A 170 18.89 -9.07 -1.38
C ARG A 170 17.73 -8.92 -2.35
N GLN A 171 16.51 -9.20 -1.90
CA GLN A 171 15.31 -9.17 -2.74
C GLN A 171 14.79 -7.75 -3.01
N PHE A 172 14.76 -6.88 -1.99
CA PHE A 172 14.08 -5.59 -2.04
C PHE A 172 14.99 -4.38 -1.82
N GLY A 173 16.27 -4.55 -1.47
CA GLY A 173 17.19 -3.46 -1.12
C GLY A 173 17.34 -2.40 -2.23
N GLY A 174 17.22 -2.81 -3.50
CA GLY A 174 17.18 -1.91 -4.65
C GLY A 174 15.95 -0.98 -4.74
N ARG A 175 14.94 -1.21 -3.90
CA ARG A 175 13.64 -0.50 -3.81
C ARG A 175 13.45 0.18 -2.45
N LEU A 176 14.52 0.32 -1.68
CA LEU A 176 14.55 0.92 -0.35
C LEU A 176 15.66 1.96 -0.25
N PRO A 177 15.49 3.01 0.56
CA PRO A 177 16.52 4.03 0.75
C PRO A 177 17.64 3.60 1.72
N GLY A 178 17.61 2.37 2.25
CA GLY A 178 18.52 1.89 3.30
C GLY A 178 17.96 2.11 4.70
N GLY A 179 18.74 1.74 5.73
CA GLY A 179 18.29 1.74 7.13
C GLY A 179 17.47 0.48 7.50
N GLY A 180 17.06 0.40 8.77
CA GLY A 180 16.30 -0.74 9.30
C GLY A 180 17.14 -2.03 9.28
N ALA A 181 16.51 -3.13 8.85
CA ALA A 181 17.13 -4.43 8.58
C ALA A 181 18.36 -4.42 7.64
N GLY A 182 18.65 -3.29 6.99
CA GLY A 182 19.88 -3.07 6.23
C GLY A 182 21.13 -2.82 7.09
N THR A 183 21.02 -2.65 8.40
CA THR A 183 22.10 -2.15 9.28
C THR A 183 22.39 -3.03 10.50
N GLU A 184 23.63 -3.03 11.00
CA GLU A 184 24.09 -3.86 12.12
C GLU A 184 23.68 -3.38 13.50
N ASP A 185 23.49 -2.08 13.69
CA ASP A 185 23.12 -1.53 15.00
C ASP A 185 21.74 -2.05 15.47
N GLU A 186 20.82 -2.35 14.54
CA GLU A 186 19.56 -3.03 14.87
C GLU A 186 19.74 -4.53 15.16
N ARG A 187 20.88 -5.14 14.83
CA ARG A 187 21.17 -6.56 15.11
C ARG A 187 21.76 -6.77 16.51
N LYS A 188 22.50 -5.78 17.05
CA LYS A 188 23.05 -5.83 18.41
C LYS A 188 21.96 -5.74 19.48
N THR A 189 20.87 -5.05 19.20
CA THR A 189 19.69 -4.94 20.08
C THR A 189 18.77 -6.17 20.05
N LEU A 190 18.99 -7.10 19.11
CA LEU A 190 18.24 -8.35 18.95
C LEU A 190 18.89 -9.55 19.61
N SER A 191 20.15 -9.43 20.06
CA SER A 191 20.72 -10.38 20.98
C SER A 191 20.27 -9.96 22.37
N PRO A 192 19.42 -10.74 23.09
CA PRO A 192 19.48 -10.65 24.54
C PRO A 192 20.96 -10.78 24.91
N GLU A 193 21.41 -10.16 25.99
CA GLU A 193 22.59 -10.65 26.68
C GLU A 193 22.28 -12.09 27.15
N SER A 194 22.30 -13.05 26.21
CA SER A 194 22.41 -14.45 26.51
C SER A 194 23.72 -14.54 27.24
N ASP A 195 23.63 -14.92 28.50
CA ASP A 195 24.73 -15.12 29.42
C ASP A 195 25.98 -15.55 28.64
N ALA A 196 27.04 -14.78 28.83
CA ALA A 196 28.36 -15.05 28.29
C ALA A 196 28.89 -16.39 28.80
N ASP A 197 28.39 -17.50 28.26
CA ASP A 197 28.95 -18.84 28.46
C ASP A 197 28.57 -19.86 27.37
N ASP A 198 27.98 -19.45 26.23
CA ASP A 198 27.87 -20.34 25.07
C ASP A 198 28.77 -19.85 23.94
N SER A 199 30.04 -20.26 24.03
CA SER A 199 30.98 -20.23 22.91
C SER A 199 30.46 -21.15 21.81
N SER A 200 29.56 -20.63 20.97
CA SER A 200 29.13 -21.33 19.75
C SER A 200 30.24 -21.22 18.71
N GLU A 201 31.19 -22.16 18.78
CA GLU A 201 32.18 -22.44 17.71
C GLU A 201 31.51 -22.88 16.38
N ASP A 202 30.18 -22.96 16.32
CA ASP A 202 29.38 -23.44 15.17
C ASP A 202 28.44 -22.37 14.56
N ALA A 203 28.52 -21.09 14.99
CA ALA A 203 27.75 -20.03 14.32
C ALA A 203 28.40 -19.69 12.97
N GLU A 204 27.72 -19.99 11.86
CA GLU A 204 28.17 -19.60 10.51
C GLU A 204 28.50 -18.10 10.47
N PRO A 205 29.68 -17.71 9.94
CA PRO A 205 30.10 -16.31 9.95
C PRO A 205 29.09 -15.45 9.19
N SER A 206 28.66 -14.36 9.83
CA SER A 206 27.66 -13.46 9.28
C SER A 206 28.12 -12.87 7.95
N ARG A 207 27.37 -13.14 6.88
CA ARG A 207 27.64 -12.58 5.55
C ARG A 207 27.61 -11.05 5.53
N TRP A 208 26.93 -10.43 6.49
CA TRP A 208 26.94 -8.98 6.68
C TRP A 208 28.33 -8.38 6.84
N ALA A 209 29.26 -9.11 7.46
CA ALA A 209 30.66 -8.68 7.60
C ALA A 209 31.38 -8.52 6.24
N LEU A 210 30.87 -9.18 5.19
CA LEU A 210 31.39 -9.07 3.83
C LEU A 210 30.63 -8.02 3.01
N THR A 211 29.30 -8.00 3.11
CA THR A 211 28.44 -7.08 2.33
C THR A 211 28.53 -5.64 2.82
N GLY A 212 28.86 -5.47 4.10
CA GLY A 212 28.64 -4.24 4.85
C GLY A 212 27.16 -3.89 4.98
N ASP A 213 26.89 -2.77 5.65
CA ASP A 213 25.54 -2.27 5.89
C ASP A 213 25.00 -1.45 4.72
N LEU A 214 23.70 -1.58 4.46
CA LEU A 214 22.94 -0.65 3.63
C LEU A 214 22.40 0.47 4.52
N GLU A 215 23.29 1.38 4.93
CA GLU A 215 22.96 2.57 5.72
C GLU A 215 21.87 3.43 5.06
N VAL A 216 21.22 4.29 5.85
CA VAL A 216 20.31 5.32 5.34
C VAL A 216 21.03 6.19 4.31
N ASP A 217 20.62 6.07 3.05
CA ASP A 217 21.20 6.83 1.95
C ASP A 217 20.39 8.10 1.71
N CYS A 218 20.76 9.19 2.38
CA CYS A 218 20.06 10.48 2.24
C CYS A 218 19.98 10.94 0.76
N MET A 219 20.97 10.58 -0.06
CA MET A 219 21.09 11.08 -1.42
C MET A 219 20.16 10.36 -2.41
N VAL A 220 19.58 9.22 -2.02
CA VAL A 220 18.54 8.55 -2.82
C VAL A 220 17.32 9.45 -3.04
N CYS A 221 17.04 10.37 -2.11
CA CYS A 221 15.95 11.34 -2.23
C CYS A 221 16.47 12.76 -2.45
N HIS A 222 17.54 13.16 -1.77
CA HIS A 222 17.99 14.54 -1.77
C HIS A 222 18.90 14.90 -2.94
N ALA A 223 19.51 13.95 -3.65
CA ALA A 223 20.32 14.28 -4.82
C ALA A 223 19.47 14.95 -5.91
N VAL A 224 20.05 15.98 -6.55
CA VAL A 224 19.41 16.59 -7.73
C VAL A 224 19.31 15.56 -8.86
N SER A 225 18.22 15.61 -9.64
CA SER A 225 18.03 14.69 -10.77
C SER A 225 19.26 14.61 -11.68
N GLY A 226 19.74 13.38 -11.89
CA GLY A 226 20.93 13.08 -12.70
C GLY A 226 22.25 12.96 -11.91
N ALA A 227 22.29 13.41 -10.65
CA ALA A 227 23.45 13.23 -9.78
C ALA A 227 23.51 11.82 -9.15
N TYR A 228 22.36 11.16 -9.02
CA TYR A 228 22.22 9.84 -8.41
C TYR A 228 21.74 8.80 -9.43
N ASP A 229 22.42 7.66 -9.49
CA ASP A 229 22.19 6.58 -10.45
C ASP A 229 21.53 5.37 -9.77
N PHE A 230 20.21 5.30 -9.86
CA PHE A 230 19.41 4.22 -9.26
C PHE A 230 19.71 2.84 -9.85
N GLU A 231 20.07 2.76 -11.13
CA GLU A 231 20.40 1.48 -11.77
C GLU A 231 21.77 0.96 -11.29
N LEU A 232 22.74 1.87 -11.16
CA LEU A 232 24.03 1.52 -10.58
C LEU A 232 23.88 1.11 -9.11
N ARG A 233 23.02 1.81 -8.34
CA ARG A 233 22.67 1.40 -6.96
C ARG A 233 22.11 -0.03 -6.93
N ARG A 234 21.06 -0.31 -7.72
CA ARG A 234 20.39 -1.62 -7.77
C ARG A 234 21.35 -2.74 -8.14
N SER A 235 22.19 -2.53 -9.17
CA SER A 235 23.18 -3.54 -9.59
C SER A 235 24.31 -3.74 -8.57
N THR A 236 24.69 -2.69 -7.84
CA THR A 236 25.67 -2.79 -6.74
C THR A 236 25.10 -3.59 -5.56
N ILE A 237 23.83 -3.36 -5.20
CA ILE A 237 23.12 -4.17 -4.20
C ILE A 237 22.94 -5.62 -4.67
N GLY A 238 22.58 -5.84 -5.94
CA GLY A 238 22.49 -7.18 -6.53
C GLY A 238 23.83 -7.93 -6.59
N SER A 239 24.95 -7.20 -6.49
CA SER A 239 26.29 -7.78 -6.34
C SER A 239 26.68 -8.05 -4.88
N GLU A 240 25.73 -7.84 -3.96
CA GLU A 240 25.84 -7.88 -2.50
C GLU A 240 26.83 -6.88 -1.91
N ASN A 241 27.14 -5.81 -2.65
CA ASN A 241 28.05 -4.76 -2.22
C ASN A 241 27.27 -3.65 -1.51
N PHE A 242 26.57 -3.96 -0.42
CA PHE A 242 25.61 -3.05 0.23
C PHE A 242 26.24 -1.73 0.67
N ALA A 243 27.36 -1.78 1.41
CA ALA A 243 28.05 -0.56 1.86
C ALA A 243 28.60 0.30 0.72
N TRP A 244 28.85 -0.28 -0.46
CA TRP A 244 29.35 0.45 -1.62
C TRP A 244 28.25 1.07 -2.48
N ALA A 245 26.99 0.70 -2.26
CA ALA A 245 25.87 1.15 -3.09
C ALA A 245 25.71 2.68 -3.14
N PRO A 246 25.80 3.42 -2.02
CA PRO A 246 25.71 4.89 -2.05
C PRO A 246 26.88 5.52 -2.84
N THR A 247 28.10 4.99 -2.64
CA THR A 247 29.32 5.46 -3.33
C THR A 247 29.19 5.32 -4.84
N ALA A 248 28.72 4.16 -5.28
CA ALA A 248 28.49 3.86 -6.69
C ALA A 248 27.39 4.77 -7.25
N ALA A 249 26.26 4.87 -6.57
CA ALA A 249 25.09 5.63 -7.02
C ALA A 249 25.37 7.13 -7.21
N LEU A 250 26.18 7.74 -6.34
CA LEU A 250 26.63 9.13 -6.48
C LEU A 250 27.74 9.33 -7.52
N ARG A 251 28.26 8.23 -8.09
CA ARG A 251 29.40 8.24 -9.02
C ARG A 251 30.60 8.98 -8.41
N LEU A 252 30.90 8.66 -7.14
CA LEU A 252 32.08 9.16 -6.45
C LEU A 252 33.34 8.37 -6.85
N GLY A 253 33.16 7.12 -7.27
CA GLY A 253 34.22 6.24 -7.74
C GLY A 253 33.65 5.00 -8.42
N GLN A 254 34.54 4.18 -8.98
CA GLN A 254 34.20 2.88 -9.53
C GLN A 254 34.37 1.80 -8.45
N ILE A 255 33.44 0.84 -8.39
CA ILE A 255 33.52 -0.30 -7.47
C ILE A 255 34.12 -1.48 -8.22
N ASP A 256 35.25 -1.98 -7.75
CA ASP A 256 35.89 -3.20 -8.27
C ASP A 256 35.70 -4.34 -7.27
N GLY A 257 35.22 -5.49 -7.74
CA GLY A 257 34.88 -6.64 -6.88
C GLY A 257 33.39 -6.82 -6.62
N SER A 258 33.03 -8.01 -6.12
CA SER A 258 31.64 -8.38 -5.81
C SER A 258 31.61 -9.40 -4.68
N VAL A 259 30.89 -9.08 -3.62
CA VAL A 259 30.70 -9.96 -2.46
C VAL A 259 29.90 -11.20 -2.85
N ALA A 260 28.94 -11.08 -3.78
CA ALA A 260 28.18 -12.22 -4.31
C ALA A 260 29.07 -13.33 -4.92
N ARG A 261 30.32 -13.03 -5.31
CA ARG A 261 31.29 -14.02 -5.82
C ARG A 261 32.09 -14.71 -4.71
N ILE A 262 32.01 -14.22 -3.48
CA ILE A 262 32.62 -14.83 -2.30
C ILE A 262 31.68 -15.93 -1.79
N LYS A 263 32.23 -17.12 -1.58
CA LYS A 263 31.48 -18.30 -1.13
C LYS A 263 30.75 -18.00 0.18
N GLU A 264 29.49 -18.42 0.30
CA GLU A 264 28.74 -18.40 1.56
C GLU A 264 29.51 -19.15 2.67
N GLY A 265 29.41 -18.65 3.92
CA GLY A 265 30.15 -19.19 5.08
C GLY A 265 31.67 -18.95 5.05
N SER A 266 32.18 -18.07 4.16
CA SER A 266 33.59 -17.68 4.20
C SER A 266 33.90 -16.87 5.45
N ASP A 267 35.01 -17.18 6.12
CA ASP A 267 35.49 -16.43 7.27
C ASP A 267 35.84 -14.97 6.86
N PRO A 268 35.17 -13.95 7.42
CA PRO A 268 35.46 -12.56 7.11
C PRO A 268 36.85 -12.15 7.58
N GLU A 269 37.44 -12.80 8.59
CA GLU A 269 38.75 -12.43 9.11
C GLU A 269 39.91 -13.03 8.28
N ASP A 270 39.64 -13.96 7.35
CA ASP A 270 40.67 -14.52 6.46
C ASP A 270 41.25 -13.41 5.56
N PRO A 271 42.58 -13.14 5.61
CA PRO A 271 43.23 -12.16 4.75
C PRO A 271 42.98 -12.37 3.25
N LYS A 272 42.75 -13.60 2.78
CA LYS A 272 42.42 -13.91 1.38
C LYS A 272 41.00 -13.51 1.00
N ILE A 273 40.08 -13.52 1.96
CA ILE A 273 38.70 -13.07 1.78
C ILE A 273 38.66 -11.55 1.82
N GLN A 274 39.33 -10.93 2.79
CA GLN A 274 39.52 -9.48 2.88
C GLN A 274 40.13 -8.89 1.59
N ALA A 275 41.11 -9.55 0.99
CA ALA A 275 41.70 -9.13 -0.28
C ALA A 275 40.74 -9.20 -1.49
N LYS A 276 39.62 -9.94 -1.38
CA LYS A 276 38.58 -10.06 -2.41
C LYS A 276 37.40 -9.12 -2.19
N LEU A 277 37.34 -8.43 -1.05
CA LEU A 277 36.27 -7.48 -0.78
C LEU A 277 36.29 -6.36 -1.83
N PRO A 278 35.11 -5.80 -2.17
CA PRO A 278 35.05 -4.72 -3.13
C PRO A 278 35.87 -3.50 -2.68
N LYS A 279 36.48 -2.83 -3.64
CA LYS A 279 37.28 -1.63 -3.42
C LYS A 279 36.75 -0.49 -4.26
N VAL A 280 36.87 0.72 -3.73
CA VAL A 280 36.56 1.94 -4.46
C VAL A 280 37.80 2.46 -5.15
N GLN A 281 37.66 2.85 -6.41
CA GLN A 281 38.60 3.73 -7.11
C GLN A 281 37.92 5.09 -7.26
N TYR A 282 38.25 6.02 -6.35
CA TYR A 282 37.63 7.34 -6.32
C TYR A 282 38.01 8.18 -7.54
N ASP A 283 37.04 8.94 -8.05
CA ASP A 283 37.28 9.92 -9.10
C ASP A 283 37.84 11.20 -8.47
N ALA A 284 39.16 11.40 -8.63
CA ALA A 284 39.87 12.57 -8.10
C ALA A 284 39.25 13.91 -8.56
N SER A 285 38.55 13.96 -9.70
CA SER A 285 37.89 15.18 -10.18
C SER A 285 36.68 15.60 -9.34
N ARG A 286 36.18 14.72 -8.48
CA ARG A 286 35.09 15.01 -7.52
C ARG A 286 35.57 15.77 -6.28
N PHE A 287 36.88 15.78 -6.02
CA PHE A 287 37.47 16.39 -4.85
C PHE A 287 37.98 17.79 -5.17
N GLY A 288 37.60 18.75 -4.33
CA GLY A 288 38.13 20.10 -4.35
C GLY A 288 39.60 20.15 -3.93
N PRO A 289 40.29 21.29 -4.14
CA PRO A 289 41.69 21.46 -3.73
C PRO A 289 41.92 21.29 -2.22
N ASP A 290 40.89 21.47 -1.40
CA ASP A 290 40.89 21.27 0.05
C ASP A 290 40.53 19.84 0.47
N GLY A 291 40.25 18.96 -0.50
CA GLY A 291 39.83 17.58 -0.29
C GLY A 291 38.35 17.40 0.01
N SER A 292 37.55 18.47 0.01
CA SER A 292 36.09 18.38 0.16
C SER A 292 35.43 17.90 -1.13
N VAL A 293 34.23 17.32 -1.02
CA VAL A 293 33.40 16.93 -2.16
C VAL A 293 32.16 17.81 -2.20
N PHE A 294 31.81 18.28 -3.40
CA PHE A 294 30.55 18.98 -3.62
C PHE A 294 29.40 17.97 -3.71
N MET A 295 28.48 18.02 -2.74
CA MET A 295 27.27 17.21 -2.71
C MET A 295 26.09 18.00 -3.26
N ASP A 296 25.66 17.63 -4.47
CA ASP A 296 24.60 18.31 -5.20
C ASP A 296 23.20 17.85 -4.72
N LEU A 297 22.74 18.39 -3.59
CA LEU A 297 21.46 18.04 -2.97
C LEU A 297 20.43 19.18 -2.83
N VAL A 298 19.15 18.83 -2.73
CA VAL A 298 18.00 19.73 -2.54
C VAL A 298 17.25 19.41 -1.25
N ARG A 299 16.75 20.46 -0.57
CA ARG A 299 15.83 20.31 0.56
C ARG A 299 14.45 19.83 0.10
N HIS A 300 13.90 20.45 -0.94
CA HIS A 300 12.61 20.06 -1.53
C HIS A 300 12.83 19.03 -2.65
N VAL A 301 12.72 17.76 -2.27
CA VAL A 301 12.92 16.59 -3.14
C VAL A 301 12.07 16.69 -4.41
N GLU A 302 12.60 16.17 -5.52
CA GLU A 302 11.93 16.16 -6.81
C GLU A 302 11.09 14.87 -6.98
N ASN A 303 9.94 14.96 -7.66
CA ASN A 303 9.04 13.82 -7.88
C ASN A 303 9.74 12.61 -8.52
N ASN A 304 10.79 12.85 -9.32
CA ASN A 304 11.53 11.79 -9.98
C ASN A 304 12.22 10.84 -9.01
N ALA A 305 12.64 11.31 -7.83
CA ALA A 305 13.19 10.44 -6.79
C ALA A 305 12.11 9.49 -6.26
N CYS A 306 10.89 9.99 -6.05
CA CYS A 306 9.75 9.19 -5.57
C CYS A 306 9.31 8.15 -6.61
N TYR A 307 9.28 8.51 -7.90
CA TYR A 307 8.83 7.64 -8.99
C TYR A 307 9.66 6.37 -9.17
N GLN A 308 10.89 6.32 -8.64
CA GLN A 308 11.72 5.11 -8.67
C GLN A 308 11.12 3.95 -7.87
N CYS A 309 10.30 4.25 -6.86
CA CYS A 309 9.63 3.25 -6.03
C CYS A 309 8.09 3.39 -6.05
N HIS A 310 7.55 4.56 -6.37
CA HIS A 310 6.11 4.84 -6.30
C HIS A 310 5.41 5.00 -7.67
N SER A 311 6.07 4.72 -8.80
CA SER A 311 5.35 4.69 -10.09
C SER A 311 4.37 3.53 -10.15
N GLN A 312 3.28 3.75 -10.89
CA GLN A 312 2.28 2.74 -11.21
C GLN A 312 1.86 2.79 -12.68
N ARG A 313 1.36 1.67 -13.20
CA ARG A 313 0.84 1.55 -14.56
C ARG A 313 -0.44 0.74 -14.56
N THR A 314 -1.41 1.15 -15.37
CA THR A 314 -2.60 0.35 -15.66
C THR A 314 -2.31 -0.65 -16.75
N VAL A 315 -2.89 -1.84 -16.62
CA VAL A 315 -2.80 -2.93 -17.57
C VAL A 315 -4.21 -3.32 -17.98
N THR A 316 -4.45 -3.29 -19.28
CA THR A 316 -5.69 -3.79 -19.88
C THR A 316 -5.49 -5.25 -20.28
N ASP A 317 -6.34 -6.15 -19.77
CA ASP A 317 -6.26 -7.57 -20.07
C ASP A 317 -6.35 -7.82 -21.60
N GLY A 318 -5.45 -8.66 -22.12
CA GLY A 318 -5.35 -8.97 -23.56
C GLY A 318 -4.70 -7.88 -24.43
N VAL A 319 -4.47 -6.67 -23.90
CA VAL A 319 -3.79 -5.57 -24.60
C VAL A 319 -2.39 -5.32 -24.04
N GLY A 320 -2.24 -5.39 -22.71
CA GLY A 320 -0.98 -5.13 -22.00
C GLY A 320 -0.95 -3.78 -21.29
N ILE A 321 0.24 -3.25 -21.08
CA ILE A 321 0.44 -1.98 -20.34
C ILE A 321 -0.08 -0.81 -21.17
N ASP A 322 -1.01 -0.03 -20.61
CA ASP A 322 -1.62 1.12 -21.28
C ASP A 322 -0.59 2.19 -21.65
N GLU A 323 -0.73 2.88 -22.79
CA GLU A 323 0.26 3.85 -23.27
C GLU A 323 0.39 5.09 -22.35
N ARG A 324 1.63 5.52 -22.07
CA ARG A 324 1.86 6.61 -21.09
C ARG A 324 1.36 7.98 -21.54
N PHE A 325 1.43 8.29 -22.83
CA PHE A 325 1.19 9.65 -23.33
C PHE A 325 -0.29 10.07 -23.34
N ILE A 326 -1.21 9.10 -23.27
CA ILE A 326 -2.65 9.35 -23.25
C ILE A 326 -3.23 9.48 -21.84
N HIS A 327 -2.45 9.19 -20.79
CA HIS A 327 -2.92 9.32 -19.41
C HIS A 327 -2.76 10.74 -18.91
N ASP A 328 -3.88 11.34 -18.53
CA ASP A 328 -3.86 12.58 -17.76
C ASP A 328 -3.24 12.32 -16.38
N THR A 329 -2.20 13.08 -16.07
CA THR A 329 -1.50 13.02 -14.78
C THR A 329 -2.42 13.46 -13.64
N ASP A 330 -2.05 13.12 -12.42
CA ASP A 330 -2.64 13.66 -11.19
C ASP A 330 -2.86 15.18 -11.26
N VAL A 331 -4.06 15.65 -10.93
CA VAL A 331 -4.46 17.06 -11.03
C VAL A 331 -3.57 17.98 -10.19
N HIS A 332 -3.06 17.49 -9.05
CA HIS A 332 -2.16 18.27 -8.19
C HIS A 332 -0.79 18.44 -8.82
N LEU A 333 -0.24 17.36 -9.39
CA LEU A 333 1.03 17.42 -10.11
C LEU A 333 0.93 18.31 -11.34
N ARG A 334 -0.20 18.27 -12.05
CA ARG A 334 -0.48 19.18 -13.18
C ARG A 334 -0.58 20.64 -12.74
N ALA A 335 -1.06 20.90 -11.53
CA ALA A 335 -1.08 22.23 -10.92
C ALA A 335 0.30 22.71 -10.44
N GLY A 336 1.34 21.87 -10.56
CA GLY A 336 2.72 22.20 -10.20
C GLY A 336 3.13 21.75 -8.79
N MET A 337 2.26 21.03 -8.06
CA MET A 337 2.65 20.43 -6.78
C MET A 337 3.69 19.33 -6.98
N LYS A 338 4.59 19.21 -6.01
CA LYS A 338 5.48 18.07 -5.84
C LYS A 338 4.84 17.07 -4.87
N CYS A 339 5.33 15.83 -4.89
CA CYS A 339 4.93 14.81 -3.93
C CYS A 339 5.09 15.32 -2.49
N THR A 340 6.23 15.96 -2.21
CA THR A 340 6.56 16.52 -0.88
C THR A 340 5.76 17.75 -0.49
N ASP A 341 4.92 18.31 -1.36
CA ASP A 341 4.03 19.41 -0.96
C ASP A 341 2.83 18.90 -0.16
N CYS A 342 2.42 17.64 -0.40
CA CYS A 342 1.42 16.90 0.39
C CYS A 342 2.11 15.96 1.40
N HIS A 343 3.05 15.14 0.94
CA HIS A 343 3.84 14.20 1.73
C HIS A 343 5.02 14.90 2.40
N ARG A 344 4.73 15.80 3.35
CA ARG A 344 5.74 16.58 4.09
C ARG A 344 6.29 15.79 5.28
N ASN A 345 7.50 16.14 5.71
CA ASN A 345 8.15 15.64 6.92
C ASN A 345 9.06 16.71 7.53
N GLY A 346 9.34 16.55 8.82
CA GLY A 346 10.40 17.24 9.53
C GLY A 346 11.76 16.55 9.36
N ILE A 347 12.68 16.82 10.30
CA ILE A 347 13.98 16.12 10.34
C ILE A 347 13.81 14.63 10.70
N ASP A 348 12.72 14.27 11.39
CA ASP A 348 12.29 12.90 11.72
C ASP A 348 12.03 11.99 10.50
N HIS A 349 11.84 12.57 9.31
CA HIS A 349 11.43 11.84 8.10
C HIS A 349 10.16 10.99 8.27
N GLN A 350 9.28 11.37 9.20
CA GLN A 350 7.93 10.83 9.36
C GLN A 350 7.01 11.40 8.27
N ILE A 351 7.22 10.93 7.04
CA ILE A 351 6.51 11.44 5.86
C ILE A 351 4.99 11.25 6.02
N ALA A 352 4.27 12.37 5.95
CA ALA A 352 2.82 12.40 5.95
C ALA A 352 2.25 11.52 4.84
N ARG A 353 1.24 10.70 5.13
CA ARG A 353 0.59 9.79 4.18
C ARG A 353 -0.76 10.31 3.67
N GLY A 354 -1.26 11.40 4.25
CA GLY A 354 -2.30 12.26 3.69
C GLY A 354 -3.73 11.74 3.85
N PHE A 355 -4.04 11.15 5.00
CA PHE A 355 -5.39 10.67 5.32
C PHE A 355 -5.96 11.32 6.58
N GLU A 356 -7.29 11.30 6.70
CA GLU A 356 -7.99 11.86 7.86
C GLU A 356 -7.63 11.06 9.13
N GLY A 357 -7.34 11.75 10.23
CA GLY A 357 -6.94 11.10 11.49
C GLY A 357 -5.49 10.62 11.55
N GLU A 358 -4.65 10.94 10.57
CA GLU A 358 -3.23 10.59 10.62
C GLU A 358 -2.50 11.26 11.80
N GLN A 359 -1.82 10.45 12.61
CA GLN A 359 -0.97 10.89 13.72
C GLN A 359 0.46 11.14 13.26
N HIS A 360 1.13 12.13 13.86
CA HIS A 360 2.55 12.43 13.60
C HIS A 360 3.25 12.82 14.90
N PRO A 361 4.44 12.28 15.20
CA PRO A 361 5.13 12.48 16.49
C PRO A 361 5.32 13.96 16.87
N GLU A 362 5.73 14.81 15.92
CA GLU A 362 5.97 16.22 16.21
C GLU A 362 4.71 17.11 16.26
N SER A 363 3.60 16.76 15.57
CA SER A 363 2.42 17.64 15.52
C SER A 363 1.20 17.00 14.82
N PHE A 364 0.16 16.65 15.59
CA PHE A 364 -1.15 16.27 15.02
C PHE A 364 -1.79 17.41 14.20
N ALA A 365 -1.73 18.66 14.69
CA ALA A 365 -2.33 19.83 14.04
C ALA A 365 -1.74 20.12 12.63
N SER A 366 -0.47 19.77 12.41
CA SER A 366 0.14 19.91 11.08
C SER A 366 -0.37 18.86 10.08
N MET A 367 -0.83 17.71 10.55
CA MET A 367 -1.30 16.60 9.71
C MET A 367 -2.73 16.78 9.24
N THR A 368 -3.60 17.35 10.09
CA THR A 368 -5.00 17.65 9.75
C THR A 368 -5.11 18.60 8.54
N THR A 369 -4.06 19.37 8.28
CA THR A 369 -3.97 20.29 7.14
C THR A 369 -3.37 19.67 5.86
N LEU A 370 -2.90 18.41 5.90
CA LEU A 370 -2.19 17.71 4.80
C LEU A 370 -2.98 16.53 4.22
N ASN A 371 -4.31 16.66 4.17
CA ASN A 371 -5.21 15.71 3.50
C ASN A 371 -6.21 16.48 2.60
N CYS A 372 -7.12 15.76 1.93
CA CYS A 372 -8.10 16.36 1.03
C CYS A 372 -8.93 17.46 1.72
N VAL A 373 -9.48 17.17 2.91
CA VAL A 373 -10.31 18.11 3.67
C VAL A 373 -9.50 19.31 4.13
N GLY A 374 -8.33 19.09 4.73
CA GLY A 374 -7.47 20.15 5.23
C GLY A 374 -7.09 21.18 4.17
N CYS A 375 -6.75 20.74 2.96
CA CYS A 375 -6.40 21.65 1.86
C CYS A 375 -7.62 22.34 1.23
N HIS A 376 -8.70 21.60 0.99
CA HIS A 376 -9.84 22.09 0.21
C HIS A 376 -10.90 22.80 1.04
N LEU A 377 -11.18 22.31 2.26
CA LEU A 377 -12.26 22.75 3.14
C LEU A 377 -11.74 23.41 4.42
N GLY A 378 -10.46 23.25 4.74
CA GLY A 378 -9.86 23.73 5.98
C GLY A 378 -10.14 22.80 7.15
N THR A 379 -9.51 23.07 8.30
CA THR A 379 -9.62 22.18 9.47
C THR A 379 -10.90 22.38 10.28
N ASP A 380 -11.64 23.48 10.05
CA ASP A 380 -12.94 23.73 10.68
C ASP A 380 -14.07 22.86 10.14
N PHE A 381 -13.83 22.13 9.04
CA PHE A 381 -14.85 21.25 8.46
C PHE A 381 -15.40 20.22 9.47
N TYR A 382 -14.62 19.90 10.50
CA TYR A 382 -15.00 18.96 11.56
C TYR A 382 -15.65 19.62 12.79
N LEU A 383 -15.78 20.95 12.83
CA LEU A 383 -16.29 21.69 13.99
C LEU A 383 -17.78 22.03 13.83
N TYR A 384 -18.50 22.08 14.96
CA TYR A 384 -19.85 22.64 14.99
C TYR A 384 -19.84 24.17 14.79
N GLU A 385 -20.95 24.75 14.32
CA GLU A 385 -21.02 26.18 13.95
C GLU A 385 -20.56 27.12 15.09
N GLU A 386 -20.95 26.87 16.33
CA GLU A 386 -20.57 27.70 17.49
C GLU A 386 -19.07 27.62 17.82
N GLU A 387 -18.43 26.50 17.52
CA GLU A 387 -16.99 26.26 17.73
C GLU A 387 -16.17 26.81 16.57
N ALA A 388 -16.68 26.68 15.33
CA ALA A 388 -16.07 27.23 14.13
C ALA A 388 -15.98 28.76 14.16
N GLU A 389 -16.97 29.46 14.74
CA GLU A 389 -16.94 30.92 14.91
C GLU A 389 -15.84 31.40 15.87
N ASN A 390 -15.44 30.55 16.83
CA ASN A 390 -14.42 30.85 17.83
C ASN A 390 -13.07 30.20 17.54
N SER A 391 -12.97 29.44 16.44
CA SER A 391 -11.83 28.59 16.11
C SER A 391 -10.54 29.36 15.83
N ILE A 392 -9.41 28.81 16.26
CA ILE A 392 -8.07 29.39 16.03
C ILE A 392 -7.71 29.44 14.54
N THR A 393 -8.37 28.61 13.74
CA THR A 393 -8.23 28.44 12.29
C THR A 393 -8.61 29.69 11.50
N GLN A 394 -9.56 30.49 12.00
CA GLN A 394 -9.88 31.80 11.44
C GLN A 394 -8.70 32.77 11.64
N ARG A 395 -7.86 32.54 12.65
CA ARG A 395 -6.69 33.37 13.00
C ARG A 395 -5.41 32.88 12.32
N GLU A 396 -5.29 31.59 12.00
CA GLU A 396 -4.11 30.99 11.37
C GLU A 396 -4.32 30.66 9.89
N ILE A 397 -3.49 31.24 9.02
CA ILE A 397 -3.61 31.07 7.56
C ILE A 397 -3.51 29.60 7.12
N MET A 398 -2.72 28.78 7.83
CA MET A 398 -2.46 27.39 7.46
C MET A 398 -3.68 26.47 7.58
N ASN A 399 -4.66 26.86 8.38
CA ASN A 399 -5.84 26.07 8.69
C ASN A 399 -7.06 26.45 7.82
N ARG A 400 -6.92 27.50 7.01
CA ARG A 400 -7.96 27.99 6.11
C ARG A 400 -8.07 27.10 4.86
N PRO A 401 -9.27 26.97 4.26
CA PRO A 401 -9.42 26.35 2.96
C PRO A 401 -8.58 27.08 1.89
N GLY A 402 -8.15 26.33 0.88
CA GLY A 402 -7.41 26.86 -0.26
C GLY A 402 -5.88 26.80 -0.10
N ARG A 403 -5.38 25.91 0.75
CA ARG A 403 -3.94 25.69 0.91
C ARG A 403 -3.30 25.36 -0.44
N LEU A 404 -2.15 25.99 -0.74
CA LEU A 404 -1.44 25.87 -2.02
C LEU A 404 -2.29 26.22 -3.26
N GLY A 405 -3.36 27.00 -3.10
CA GLY A 405 -4.28 27.35 -4.19
C GLY A 405 -5.32 26.27 -4.50
N ALA A 406 -5.57 25.34 -3.57
CA ALA A 406 -6.63 24.34 -3.72
C ALA A 406 -8.00 25.01 -3.94
N PRO A 407 -8.83 24.53 -4.89
CA PRO A 407 -10.18 25.07 -5.08
C PRO A 407 -11.11 24.64 -3.95
N LEU A 408 -12.04 25.51 -3.56
CA LEU A 408 -13.14 25.15 -2.66
C LEU A 408 -14.19 24.31 -3.43
N PRO A 409 -14.49 23.06 -3.02
CA PRO A 409 -15.42 22.22 -3.76
C PRO A 409 -16.85 22.39 -3.25
N ASN A 410 -17.73 22.98 -4.07
CA ASN A 410 -19.14 23.22 -3.68
C ASN A 410 -19.99 21.94 -3.61
N HIS A 411 -19.63 20.90 -4.39
CA HIS A 411 -20.40 19.65 -4.53
C HIS A 411 -21.92 19.85 -4.73
N GLU A 412 -22.32 20.83 -5.55
CA GLU A 412 -23.72 21.19 -5.73
C GLU A 412 -24.58 20.00 -6.16
N GLY A 413 -25.61 19.70 -5.37
CA GLY A 413 -26.55 18.62 -5.65
C GLY A 413 -26.10 17.23 -5.17
N LEU A 414 -24.93 17.10 -4.53
CA LEU A 414 -24.49 15.87 -3.85
C LEU A 414 -25.00 15.86 -2.40
N PRO A 415 -25.84 14.89 -2.00
CA PRO A 415 -26.33 14.80 -0.62
C PRO A 415 -25.22 14.50 0.39
N PRO A 416 -25.25 15.07 1.62
CA PRO A 416 -24.21 14.89 2.65
C PRO A 416 -23.85 13.45 3.00
N VAL A 417 -24.82 12.52 2.92
CA VAL A 417 -24.61 11.07 3.17
C VAL A 417 -23.48 10.47 2.33
N HIS A 418 -23.13 11.06 1.19
CA HIS A 418 -21.98 10.60 0.39
C HIS A 418 -20.65 10.83 1.12
N PHE A 419 -20.51 11.93 1.88
CA PHE A 419 -19.30 12.19 2.67
C PHE A 419 -19.26 11.36 3.96
N GLU A 420 -20.41 10.88 4.42
CA GLU A 420 -20.50 9.93 5.54
C GLU A 420 -20.12 8.50 5.10
N LYS A 421 -20.42 8.13 3.85
CA LYS A 421 -20.24 6.76 3.33
C LYS A 421 -19.07 6.58 2.38
N LEU A 422 -18.54 7.63 1.75
CA LEU A 422 -17.47 7.56 0.75
C LEU A 422 -16.33 8.50 1.14
N THR A 423 -15.10 8.08 0.88
CA THR A 423 -13.94 8.97 0.94
C THR A 423 -13.90 9.88 -0.29
N CYS A 424 -13.16 11.00 -0.22
CA CYS A 424 -12.89 11.82 -1.40
C CYS A 424 -12.24 10.98 -2.53
N THR A 425 -11.36 10.05 -2.16
CA THR A 425 -10.62 9.20 -3.10
C THR A 425 -11.52 8.23 -3.86
N ALA A 426 -12.65 7.79 -3.30
CA ALA A 426 -13.61 6.93 -3.99
C ALA A 426 -14.08 7.56 -5.31
N CYS A 427 -14.39 8.86 -5.30
CA CYS A 427 -14.84 9.55 -6.51
C CYS A 427 -13.67 10.11 -7.34
N HIS A 428 -12.58 10.51 -6.69
CA HIS A 428 -11.53 11.31 -7.32
C HIS A 428 -10.22 10.57 -7.61
N SER A 429 -9.95 9.35 -7.13
CA SER A 429 -8.63 8.72 -7.28
C SER A 429 -8.66 7.46 -8.14
N GLY A 430 -7.50 7.07 -8.66
CA GLY A 430 -7.32 5.85 -9.43
C GLY A 430 -7.86 5.89 -10.86
N PRO A 431 -7.67 4.79 -11.61
CA PRO A 431 -8.22 4.63 -12.96
C PRO A 431 -9.75 4.74 -12.96
N ILE A 432 -10.33 5.14 -14.09
CA ILE A 432 -11.78 5.08 -14.28
C ILE A 432 -12.20 3.60 -14.22
N PRO A 433 -13.19 3.24 -13.40
CA PRO A 433 -13.62 1.85 -13.28
C PRO A 433 -14.21 1.35 -14.61
N SER A 434 -14.05 0.06 -14.87
CA SER A 434 -14.68 -0.66 -15.99
C SER A 434 -15.62 -1.74 -15.44
N SER A 435 -16.25 -2.55 -16.30
CA SER A 435 -17.07 -3.70 -15.86
C SER A 435 -16.28 -4.71 -15.02
N THR A 436 -14.97 -4.76 -15.18
CA THR A 436 -14.04 -5.56 -14.39
C THR A 436 -12.87 -4.70 -13.89
N ALA A 437 -12.31 -5.03 -12.73
CA ALA A 437 -11.09 -4.41 -12.24
C ALA A 437 -9.90 -4.83 -13.11
N GLY A 438 -9.18 -3.85 -13.65
CA GLY A 438 -8.02 -4.06 -14.51
C GLY A 438 -6.77 -4.45 -13.74
N GLY A 439 -5.71 -4.78 -14.48
CA GLY A 439 -4.39 -5.04 -13.90
C GLY A 439 -3.67 -3.75 -13.52
N LEU A 440 -2.83 -3.82 -12.50
CA LEU A 440 -1.98 -2.72 -12.07
C LEU A 440 -0.54 -3.21 -11.87
N MET A 441 0.43 -2.43 -12.32
CA MET A 441 1.84 -2.63 -11.97
C MET A 441 2.32 -1.50 -11.07
N THR A 442 3.25 -1.81 -10.18
CA THR A 442 3.85 -0.88 -9.22
C THR A 442 5.37 -1.01 -9.25
N SER A 443 6.09 0.06 -8.92
CA SER A 443 7.57 -0.03 -8.90
C SER A 443 8.07 -0.91 -7.75
N LEU A 444 7.40 -0.86 -6.59
CA LEU A 444 7.72 -1.70 -5.44
C LEU A 444 7.58 -3.20 -5.71
N SER A 445 6.55 -3.63 -6.44
CA SER A 445 6.31 -5.05 -6.71
C SER A 445 6.94 -5.52 -8.02
N HIS A 446 6.85 -4.69 -9.07
CA HIS A 446 7.23 -5.08 -10.43
C HIS A 446 8.54 -4.44 -10.92
N GLY A 447 9.21 -3.59 -10.14
CA GLY A 447 10.47 -2.96 -10.55
C GLY A 447 10.33 -1.92 -11.68
N LEU A 448 9.17 -1.28 -11.82
CA LEU A 448 9.01 -0.18 -12.79
C LEU A 448 10.12 0.87 -12.60
N GLY A 449 10.83 1.21 -13.68
CA GLY A 449 11.97 2.12 -13.63
C GLY A 449 13.33 1.43 -13.67
N ASP A 450 13.36 0.09 -13.56
CA ASP A 450 14.55 -0.69 -13.94
C ASP A 450 14.70 -0.81 -15.47
N LYS A 451 15.90 -1.22 -15.91
CA LYS A 451 16.19 -1.46 -17.35
C LYS A 451 15.39 -2.61 -17.98
N GLY A 452 14.72 -3.43 -17.18
CA GLY A 452 13.98 -4.59 -17.67
C GLY A 452 12.74 -4.17 -18.47
N HIS A 453 12.40 -4.95 -19.49
CA HIS A 453 11.13 -4.78 -20.18
C HIS A 453 10.00 -5.37 -19.32
N ARG A 454 8.79 -4.85 -19.45
CA ARG A 454 7.59 -5.37 -18.80
C ARG A 454 6.47 -5.59 -19.80
N THR A 455 5.79 -6.73 -19.69
CA THR A 455 4.69 -7.13 -20.57
C THR A 455 3.32 -6.79 -19.97
N GLY A 456 3.23 -6.62 -18.65
CA GLY A 456 1.98 -6.43 -17.92
C GLY A 456 1.35 -7.71 -17.39
N THR A 457 2.01 -8.86 -17.59
CA THR A 457 1.52 -10.18 -17.17
C THR A 457 2.34 -10.78 -16.03
N GLU A 458 3.36 -10.07 -15.57
CA GLU A 458 4.23 -10.51 -14.49
C GLU A 458 3.49 -10.63 -13.16
N LEU A 459 4.00 -11.51 -12.29
CA LEU A 459 3.56 -11.56 -10.90
C LEU A 459 4.19 -10.41 -10.10
N PRO A 460 3.51 -9.89 -9.08
CA PRO A 460 2.20 -10.33 -8.59
C PRO A 460 1.01 -9.76 -9.37
N SER A 461 -0.09 -10.52 -9.47
CA SER A 461 -1.30 -10.03 -10.15
C SER A 461 -2.09 -9.05 -9.26
N ILE A 462 -1.74 -7.76 -9.32
CA ILE A 462 -2.44 -6.69 -8.62
C ILE A 462 -3.62 -6.21 -9.47
N ARG A 463 -4.79 -6.03 -8.84
CA ARG A 463 -6.05 -5.62 -9.47
C ARG A 463 -6.60 -4.33 -8.86
N GLY A 464 -7.23 -3.52 -9.70
CA GLY A 464 -7.96 -2.32 -9.28
C GLY A 464 -8.54 -1.52 -10.46
N PRO A 465 -9.28 -0.42 -10.19
CA PRO A 465 -9.66 0.07 -8.87
C PRO A 465 -10.65 -0.86 -8.16
N LEU A 466 -10.51 -1.00 -6.85
CA LEU A 466 -11.43 -1.72 -5.97
C LEU A 466 -12.16 -0.71 -5.09
N PHE A 467 -13.46 -0.90 -4.86
CA PHE A 467 -14.23 -0.09 -3.90
C PHE A 467 -14.52 -0.93 -2.68
N ILE A 468 -13.82 -0.64 -1.59
CA ILE A 468 -13.85 -1.44 -0.35
C ILE A 468 -14.00 -0.51 0.85
N PRO A 469 -14.53 -1.00 1.99
CA PRO A 469 -14.49 -0.25 3.24
C PRO A 469 -13.04 0.07 3.62
N GLU A 470 -12.78 1.27 4.15
CA GLU A 470 -11.49 1.58 4.75
C GLU A 470 -11.19 0.57 5.85
N SER A 471 -10.02 -0.09 5.77
CA SER A 471 -9.61 -0.99 6.84
C SER A 471 -9.36 -0.15 8.09
N THR A 472 -10.19 -0.32 9.12
CA THR A 472 -9.86 0.16 10.45
C THR A 472 -8.66 -0.65 10.93
N SER A 473 -7.45 -0.10 10.82
CA SER A 473 -6.33 -0.63 11.58
C SER A 473 -6.75 -0.57 13.05
N THR A 474 -6.80 -1.72 13.70
CA THR A 474 -7.22 -1.96 15.08
C THR A 474 -6.21 -1.45 16.11
N ASP A 475 -5.50 -0.36 15.81
CA ASP A 475 -4.71 0.34 16.81
C ASP A 475 -5.54 1.54 17.26
N ASP A 476 -6.19 1.32 18.40
CA ASP A 476 -6.58 2.22 19.49
C ASP A 476 -6.57 3.74 19.23
N HIS A 477 -7.50 4.44 19.88
CA HIS A 477 -7.80 5.88 19.80
C HIS A 477 -8.94 6.26 18.84
N SER A 478 -10.13 5.75 19.18
CA SER A 478 -11.42 6.33 18.83
C SER A 478 -11.75 7.64 19.59
N ASP A 479 -10.75 8.43 20.00
CA ASP A 479 -10.97 9.65 20.81
C ASP A 479 -11.47 10.87 19.99
N LEU A 480 -11.86 10.66 18.73
CA LEU A 480 -12.74 11.60 18.04
C LEU A 480 -14.20 11.20 18.30
N ASP A 481 -14.67 11.60 19.49
CA ASP A 481 -16.02 11.50 20.07
C ASP A 481 -17.11 12.22 19.24
N HIS A 482 -17.18 11.99 17.93
CA HIS A 482 -18.23 12.53 17.05
C HIS A 482 -19.07 11.46 16.34
N ALA A 483 -18.93 10.19 16.71
CA ALA A 483 -19.87 9.14 16.34
C ALA A 483 -20.58 8.62 17.60
N SER A 484 -21.73 9.22 17.91
CA SER A 484 -22.67 8.65 18.87
C SER A 484 -23.04 7.23 18.46
N ASP A 485 -22.77 6.25 19.33
CA ASP A 485 -23.46 4.97 19.59
C ASP A 485 -24.46 4.38 18.55
N GLU A 486 -24.15 4.42 17.26
CA GLU A 486 -24.76 3.59 16.21
C GLU A 486 -23.66 3.19 15.22
N GLU A 487 -23.43 1.88 15.04
CA GLU A 487 -22.55 1.24 14.06
C GLU A 487 -21.83 2.20 13.08
N ALA A 488 -20.65 2.68 13.48
CA ALA A 488 -19.81 3.52 12.62
C ALA A 488 -19.33 2.69 11.41
N HIS A 489 -20.14 2.63 10.35
CA HIS A 489 -19.76 1.98 9.11
C HIS A 489 -18.55 2.71 8.51
N SER A 490 -17.45 1.98 8.30
CA SER A 490 -16.27 2.49 7.61
C SER A 490 -16.64 3.08 6.24
N ARG A 491 -16.10 4.25 5.90
CA ARG A 491 -16.28 4.85 4.57
C ARG A 491 -15.73 3.91 3.50
N VAL A 492 -16.36 3.87 2.33
CA VAL A 492 -15.83 3.18 1.16
C VAL A 492 -14.73 4.04 0.54
N THR A 493 -13.58 3.43 0.31
CA THR A 493 -12.43 4.03 -0.36
C THR A 493 -12.14 3.33 -1.67
N VAL A 494 -11.24 3.91 -2.47
CA VAL A 494 -10.66 3.22 -3.62
C VAL A 494 -9.33 2.59 -3.23
N ALA A 495 -9.15 1.34 -3.63
CA ALA A 495 -8.02 0.49 -3.28
C ALA A 495 -7.53 -0.29 -4.50
N ARG A 496 -6.43 -1.01 -4.28
CA ARG A 496 -5.94 -2.09 -5.13
C ARG A 496 -5.64 -3.29 -4.25
N GLY A 497 -5.59 -4.47 -4.82
CA GLY A 497 -5.32 -5.68 -4.06
C GLY A 497 -4.84 -6.83 -4.91
N MET A 498 -4.40 -7.89 -4.24
CA MET A 498 -3.95 -9.12 -4.87
C MET A 498 -4.32 -10.31 -3.98
N TRP A 499 -4.43 -11.49 -4.59
CA TRP A 499 -4.61 -12.73 -3.84
C TRP A 499 -3.25 -13.37 -3.60
N PRO A 500 -2.93 -13.82 -2.39
CA PRO A 500 -1.68 -14.49 -2.14
C PRO A 500 -1.61 -15.81 -2.94
N ALA A 501 -0.39 -16.20 -3.33
CA ALA A 501 -0.13 -17.56 -3.76
C ALA A 501 1.22 -18.02 -3.20
N TYR A 502 1.23 -19.14 -2.50
CA TYR A 502 2.41 -19.63 -1.80
C TYR A 502 2.24 -21.09 -1.39
N TRP A 503 3.36 -21.72 -1.08
CA TRP A 503 3.40 -23.07 -0.52
C TRP A 503 3.41 -22.96 1.01
N GLY A 504 2.60 -23.77 1.68
CA GLY A 504 2.39 -23.71 3.11
C GLY A 504 2.30 -25.09 3.75
N GLU A 505 2.22 -25.10 5.07
CA GLU A 505 1.84 -26.25 5.86
C GLU A 505 0.54 -25.96 6.62
N ILE A 506 -0.26 -27.00 6.88
CA ILE A 506 -1.35 -26.91 7.84
C ILE A 506 -0.80 -27.24 9.23
N ARG A 507 -1.00 -26.31 10.16
CA ARG A 507 -0.69 -26.49 11.59
C ARG A 507 -1.86 -25.96 12.39
N ASP A 508 -2.43 -26.82 13.24
CA ASP A 508 -3.59 -26.48 14.07
C ASP A 508 -4.75 -25.89 13.25
N GLY A 509 -5.07 -26.50 12.10
CA GLY A 509 -6.14 -26.04 11.19
C GLY A 509 -5.85 -24.75 10.42
N LYS A 510 -4.70 -24.11 10.65
CA LYS A 510 -4.27 -22.87 9.99
C LYS A 510 -3.21 -23.14 8.95
N VAL A 511 -3.25 -22.38 7.85
CA VAL A 511 -2.16 -22.39 6.87
C VAL A 511 -1.05 -21.43 7.27
N ILE A 512 0.18 -21.92 7.27
CA ILE A 512 1.39 -21.13 7.54
C ILE A 512 2.30 -21.22 6.30
N PRO A 513 2.78 -20.10 5.72
CA PRO A 513 3.69 -20.14 4.58
C PRO A 513 5.03 -20.80 4.92
N LEU A 514 5.56 -21.54 3.95
CA LEU A 514 6.92 -22.06 3.98
C LEU A 514 7.91 -21.05 3.35
N SER A 515 9.17 -21.09 3.78
CA SER A 515 10.25 -20.27 3.20
C SER A 515 10.36 -20.51 1.68
N PRO A 516 10.27 -19.45 0.84
CA PRO A 516 10.31 -19.58 -0.61
C PRO A 516 11.54 -20.33 -1.16
N GLU A 517 12.73 -20.09 -0.61
CA GLU A 517 13.96 -20.74 -1.07
C GLU A 517 14.03 -22.24 -0.67
N LYS A 518 13.51 -22.59 0.51
CA LYS A 518 13.37 -24.01 0.90
C LYS A 518 12.41 -24.74 -0.03
N VAL A 519 11.28 -24.10 -0.35
CA VAL A 519 10.28 -24.61 -1.29
C VAL A 519 10.90 -24.83 -2.66
N TYR A 520 11.59 -23.83 -3.22
CA TYR A 520 12.24 -23.98 -4.52
C TYR A 520 13.26 -25.13 -4.51
N THR A 521 14.10 -25.21 -3.48
CA THR A 521 15.13 -26.24 -3.36
C THR A 521 14.56 -27.65 -3.37
N ALA A 522 13.48 -27.87 -2.62
CA ALA A 522 12.78 -29.16 -2.54
C ALA A 522 12.02 -29.48 -3.83
N THR A 523 11.29 -28.51 -4.37
CA THR A 523 10.35 -28.74 -5.48
C THR A 523 10.95 -28.62 -6.88
N ARG A 524 12.21 -28.17 -7.03
CA ARG A 524 12.85 -27.99 -8.35
C ARG A 524 12.78 -29.22 -9.25
N ARG A 525 12.77 -30.44 -8.67
CA ARG A 525 12.73 -31.71 -9.41
C ARG A 525 11.32 -32.19 -9.71
N SER A 526 10.36 -31.87 -8.84
CA SER A 526 8.95 -32.22 -8.99
C SER A 526 8.25 -31.26 -9.96
N LEU A 527 8.41 -29.94 -9.76
CA LEU A 527 7.85 -28.90 -10.63
C LEU A 527 8.51 -28.86 -12.01
N ARG A 528 9.85 -28.97 -12.05
CA ARG A 528 10.68 -28.90 -13.28
C ARG A 528 10.52 -27.63 -14.13
N VAL A 529 10.10 -26.53 -13.50
CA VAL A 529 9.91 -25.22 -14.15
C VAL A 529 11.26 -24.54 -14.44
N ARG A 530 11.44 -23.97 -15.64
CA ARG A 530 12.66 -23.25 -16.04
C ARG A 530 12.44 -21.78 -16.43
N ARG A 531 11.34 -21.47 -17.09
CA ARG A 531 10.96 -20.15 -17.62
C ARG A 531 9.93 -19.45 -16.76
N GLY A 532 9.04 -20.21 -16.11
CA GLY A 532 8.06 -19.68 -15.18
C GLY A 532 6.90 -20.66 -14.97
N PHE A 533 6.35 -20.66 -13.76
CA PHE A 533 5.28 -21.56 -13.33
C PHE A 533 4.04 -21.35 -14.20
N ILE A 534 3.70 -20.11 -14.52
CA ILE A 534 2.55 -19.83 -15.38
C ILE A 534 2.80 -20.32 -16.82
N GLU A 535 3.98 -20.06 -17.41
CA GLU A 535 4.27 -20.47 -18.80
C GLU A 535 4.36 -21.99 -18.95
N GLU A 536 4.85 -22.70 -17.93
CA GLU A 536 5.12 -24.14 -18.03
C GLU A 536 4.09 -25.04 -17.36
N VAL A 537 3.36 -24.55 -16.36
CA VAL A 537 2.39 -25.35 -15.59
C VAL A 537 0.96 -24.88 -15.89
N SER A 538 0.67 -23.60 -15.67
CA SER A 538 -0.71 -23.11 -15.68
C SER A 538 -1.25 -22.79 -17.07
N LYS A 539 -0.38 -22.34 -17.98
CA LYS A 539 -0.70 -22.02 -19.37
C LYS A 539 0.39 -22.61 -20.30
N PRO A 540 0.55 -23.94 -20.31
CA PRO A 540 1.60 -24.60 -21.06
C PRO A 540 1.45 -24.29 -22.56
N LYS A 541 2.56 -24.08 -23.26
CA LYS A 541 2.51 -23.91 -24.72
C LYS A 541 1.98 -25.19 -25.38
N LEU A 542 0.89 -25.07 -26.14
CA LEU A 542 0.34 -26.18 -26.92
C LEU A 542 1.35 -26.68 -27.97
N SER A 543 1.41 -28.00 -28.16
CA SER A 543 2.25 -28.58 -29.20
C SER A 543 1.65 -28.33 -30.59
N SER A 544 2.49 -28.32 -31.63
CA SER A 544 1.99 -28.21 -33.02
C SER A 544 1.02 -29.33 -33.38
N ARG A 545 1.13 -30.50 -32.73
CA ARG A 545 0.17 -31.60 -32.92
C ARG A 545 -1.19 -31.24 -32.35
N ASP A 546 -1.23 -30.69 -31.14
CA ASP A 546 -2.49 -30.31 -30.47
C ASP A 546 -3.21 -29.20 -31.25
N LEU A 547 -2.45 -28.22 -31.78
CA LEU A 547 -3.01 -27.16 -32.63
C LEU A 547 -3.57 -27.70 -33.95
N ILE A 548 -2.89 -28.66 -34.58
CA ILE A 548 -3.37 -29.32 -35.81
C ILE A 548 -4.62 -30.18 -35.53
N GLU A 549 -4.67 -30.86 -34.39
CA GLU A 549 -5.82 -31.66 -33.98
C GLU A 549 -7.04 -30.79 -33.69
N LEU A 550 -6.84 -29.64 -33.04
CA LEU A 550 -7.90 -28.70 -32.67
C LEU A 550 -8.43 -27.89 -33.86
N LEU A 551 -7.54 -27.31 -34.68
CA LEU A 551 -7.90 -26.35 -35.74
C LEU A 551 -7.85 -26.95 -37.16
N GLY A 552 -7.32 -28.16 -37.32
CA GLY A 552 -7.05 -28.78 -38.62
C GLY A 552 -5.67 -28.45 -39.18
N GLU A 553 -5.21 -29.22 -40.18
CA GLU A 553 -3.82 -29.17 -40.66
C GLU A 553 -3.40 -27.83 -41.28
N GLU A 554 -4.29 -27.12 -41.97
CA GLU A 554 -3.98 -25.82 -42.56
C GLU A 554 -3.95 -24.70 -41.51
N ARG A 555 -4.93 -24.68 -40.60
CA ARG A 555 -5.05 -23.63 -39.58
C ARG A 555 -4.10 -23.83 -38.40
N GLY A 556 -3.89 -25.06 -37.94
CA GLY A 556 -2.97 -25.36 -36.83
C GLY A 556 -1.50 -25.05 -37.10
N LYS A 557 -1.12 -24.73 -38.35
CA LYS A 557 0.23 -24.34 -38.77
C LYS A 557 0.41 -22.83 -38.97
N VAL A 558 -0.67 -22.02 -38.97
CA VAL A 558 -0.54 -20.57 -39.12
C VAL A 558 -0.08 -19.92 -37.82
N ASP A 559 0.44 -18.69 -37.92
CA ASP A 559 0.85 -17.91 -36.75
C ASP A 559 -0.37 -17.55 -35.89
N ALA A 560 -0.20 -17.53 -34.57
CA ALA A 560 -1.29 -17.26 -33.62
C ALA A 560 -1.91 -15.86 -33.81
N SER A 561 -1.17 -14.90 -34.39
CA SER A 561 -1.70 -13.57 -34.74
C SER A 561 -2.72 -13.60 -35.88
N GLU A 562 -2.79 -14.68 -36.65
CA GLU A 562 -3.72 -14.90 -37.76
C GLU A 562 -4.97 -15.70 -37.36
N TYR A 563 -5.09 -16.08 -36.09
CA TYR A 563 -6.27 -16.79 -35.60
C TYR A 563 -7.49 -15.87 -35.52
N THR A 564 -8.66 -16.39 -35.88
CA THR A 564 -9.92 -15.70 -35.65
C THR A 564 -10.20 -15.62 -34.14
N PRO A 565 -11.11 -14.75 -33.68
CA PRO A 565 -11.54 -14.75 -32.27
C PRO A 565 -11.98 -16.14 -31.79
N GLU A 566 -12.76 -16.86 -32.59
CA GLU A 566 -13.27 -18.19 -32.23
C GLU A 566 -12.16 -19.24 -32.15
N GLU A 567 -11.19 -19.20 -33.06
CA GLU A 567 -10.02 -20.09 -33.01
C GLU A 567 -9.16 -19.82 -31.78
N ARG A 568 -9.01 -18.54 -31.38
CA ARG A 568 -8.32 -18.16 -30.15
C ARG A 568 -9.04 -18.68 -28.92
N ASP A 569 -10.37 -18.53 -28.85
CA ASP A 569 -11.16 -19.04 -27.74
C ASP A 569 -11.02 -20.58 -27.60
N LEU A 570 -11.00 -21.31 -28.72
CA LEU A 570 -10.76 -22.75 -28.72
C LEU A 570 -9.35 -23.11 -28.24
N VAL A 571 -8.33 -22.40 -28.72
CA VAL A 571 -6.93 -22.59 -28.32
C VAL A 571 -6.75 -22.29 -26.84
N ASP A 572 -7.29 -21.19 -26.36
CA ASP A 572 -7.24 -20.77 -24.97
C ASP A 572 -7.95 -21.79 -24.07
N ALA A 573 -9.12 -22.30 -24.49
CA ALA A 573 -9.85 -23.34 -23.75
C ALA A 573 -9.05 -24.66 -23.66
N LEU A 574 -8.41 -25.10 -24.75
CA LEU A 574 -7.56 -26.29 -24.72
C LEU A 574 -6.31 -26.08 -23.87
N GLN A 575 -5.70 -24.90 -23.97
CA GLN A 575 -4.53 -24.53 -23.18
C GLN A 575 -4.85 -24.52 -21.68
N MET A 576 -6.00 -23.94 -21.29
CA MET A 576 -6.48 -23.99 -19.91
C MET A 576 -6.70 -25.42 -19.44
N LYS A 577 -7.36 -26.27 -20.24
CA LYS A 577 -7.59 -27.68 -19.88
C LYS A 577 -6.29 -28.46 -19.68
N GLN A 578 -5.30 -28.28 -20.56
CA GLN A 578 -3.99 -28.91 -20.40
C GLN A 578 -3.24 -28.34 -19.18
N GLY A 579 -3.36 -27.04 -18.93
CA GLY A 579 -2.78 -26.38 -17.77
C GLY A 579 -3.37 -26.87 -16.44
N GLU A 580 -4.68 -27.09 -16.36
CA GLU A 580 -5.34 -27.69 -15.20
C GLU A 580 -4.81 -29.09 -14.89
N ALA A 581 -4.73 -29.95 -15.91
CA ALA A 581 -4.21 -31.31 -15.72
C ALA A 581 -2.73 -31.31 -15.27
N LEU A 582 -1.91 -30.45 -15.87
CA LEU A 582 -0.49 -30.33 -15.53
C LEU A 582 -0.28 -29.69 -14.15
N PHE A 583 -1.11 -28.72 -13.78
CA PHE A 583 -1.14 -28.13 -12.46
C PHE A 583 -1.45 -29.17 -11.39
N ASP A 584 -2.54 -29.95 -11.55
CA ASP A 584 -2.91 -31.01 -10.63
C ASP A 584 -1.77 -32.01 -10.44
N GLU A 585 -1.15 -32.48 -11.53
CA GLU A 585 -0.02 -33.41 -11.49
C GLU A 585 1.20 -32.82 -10.77
N LYS A 586 1.66 -31.64 -11.20
CA LYS A 586 2.92 -31.05 -10.73
C LYS A 586 2.82 -30.53 -9.30
N VAL A 587 1.69 -29.93 -8.94
CA VAL A 587 1.47 -29.45 -7.58
C VAL A 587 1.31 -30.63 -6.63
N ALA A 588 0.51 -31.65 -6.94
CA ALA A 588 0.37 -32.83 -6.07
C ALA A 588 1.72 -33.52 -5.80
N LEU A 589 2.54 -33.72 -6.84
CA LEU A 589 3.89 -34.29 -6.70
C LEU A 589 4.81 -33.41 -5.82
N SER A 590 4.64 -32.09 -5.91
CA SER A 590 5.45 -31.14 -5.15
C SER A 590 5.02 -31.06 -3.69
N LEU A 591 3.72 -31.14 -3.40
CA LEU A 591 3.20 -31.27 -2.04
C LEU A 591 3.76 -32.54 -1.37
N GLU A 592 3.74 -33.67 -2.08
CA GLU A 592 4.33 -34.92 -1.58
C GLU A 592 5.83 -34.78 -1.30
N THR A 593 6.54 -34.06 -2.17
CA THR A 593 7.98 -33.82 -2.01
C THR A 593 8.25 -32.95 -0.79
N LEU A 594 7.43 -31.92 -0.55
CA LEU A 594 7.54 -31.04 0.61
C LEU A 594 7.29 -31.80 1.92
N GLU A 595 6.23 -32.62 1.99
CA GLU A 595 5.93 -33.49 3.14
C GLU A 595 7.12 -34.37 3.50
N LYS A 596 7.78 -34.96 2.48
CA LYS A 596 8.94 -35.85 2.68
C LYS A 596 10.24 -35.11 3.01
N GLU A 597 10.57 -34.06 2.27
CA GLU A 597 11.88 -33.39 2.39
C GLU A 597 11.93 -32.36 3.53
N LEU A 598 10.81 -31.70 3.84
CA LEU A 598 10.73 -30.71 4.92
C LEU A 598 10.09 -31.26 6.20
N GLY A 599 9.52 -32.47 6.16
CA GLY A 599 8.91 -33.11 7.33
C GLY A 599 7.64 -32.41 7.80
N VAL A 600 6.93 -31.74 6.89
CA VAL A 600 5.64 -31.10 7.19
C VAL A 600 4.52 -32.13 7.17
N GLU A 601 3.57 -32.02 8.10
CA GLU A 601 2.48 -33.01 8.27
C GLU A 601 1.53 -33.01 7.07
N GLN A 602 1.10 -31.83 6.64
CA GLN A 602 0.26 -31.64 5.47
C GLN A 602 0.73 -30.40 4.71
N ALA A 603 1.33 -30.60 3.54
CA ALA A 603 1.71 -29.49 2.67
C ALA A 603 0.50 -29.01 1.85
N VAL A 604 0.44 -27.72 1.60
CA VAL A 604 -0.60 -27.09 0.77
C VAL A 604 -0.02 -26.06 -0.18
N TYR A 605 -0.76 -25.79 -1.25
CA TYR A 605 -0.52 -24.65 -2.12
C TYR A 605 -1.72 -23.71 -2.09
N VAL A 606 -1.50 -22.45 -1.79
CA VAL A 606 -2.52 -21.40 -1.79
C VAL A 606 -2.46 -20.67 -3.11
N SER A 607 -3.60 -20.42 -3.76
CA SER A 607 -3.72 -19.54 -4.92
C SER A 607 -5.19 -19.20 -5.19
N THR A 608 -5.45 -18.03 -5.77
CA THR A 608 -6.80 -17.62 -6.24
C THR A 608 -7.92 -17.71 -5.18
N GLY A 609 -7.56 -17.58 -3.90
CA GLY A 609 -8.50 -17.69 -2.78
C GLY A 609 -8.82 -19.13 -2.36
N VAL A 610 -8.05 -20.11 -2.84
CA VAL A 610 -8.23 -21.54 -2.60
C VAL A 610 -6.97 -22.15 -1.99
N VAL A 611 -7.15 -23.14 -1.11
CA VAL A 611 -6.09 -23.96 -0.56
C VAL A 611 -6.16 -25.36 -1.19
N TYR A 612 -5.13 -25.72 -1.95
CA TYR A 612 -4.99 -27.01 -2.61
C TYR A 612 -4.17 -27.95 -1.73
N ALA A 613 -4.75 -29.09 -1.35
CA ALA A 613 -4.10 -30.20 -0.68
C ALA A 613 -4.09 -31.44 -1.58
N ARG A 614 -3.25 -32.43 -1.27
CA ARG A 614 -3.29 -33.73 -1.96
C ARG A 614 -4.58 -34.47 -1.63
N ALA A 615 -5.26 -35.00 -2.63
CA ALA A 615 -6.39 -35.88 -2.42
C ALA A 615 -5.94 -37.19 -1.74
N ALA A 616 -6.74 -37.69 -0.79
CA ALA A 616 -6.52 -39.02 -0.23
C ALA A 616 -6.66 -40.11 -1.32
N PRO A 617 -5.85 -41.16 -1.31
CA PRO A 617 -6.04 -42.29 -2.23
C PRO A 617 -7.43 -42.88 -1.99
N SER A 618 -8.27 -42.94 -3.03
CA SER A 618 -9.60 -43.54 -2.92
C SER A 618 -9.46 -45.03 -2.58
N ASP A 619 -10.28 -45.53 -1.64
CA ASP A 619 -10.30 -46.94 -1.22
C ASP A 619 -10.54 -47.96 -2.37
N ALA A 620 -10.86 -47.49 -3.58
CA ALA A 620 -11.05 -48.30 -4.78
C ALA A 620 -9.75 -48.91 -5.37
N ASP A 621 -8.57 -48.35 -5.08
CA ASP A 621 -7.28 -48.89 -5.57
C ASP A 621 -6.63 -49.89 -4.60
N SER A 622 -7.28 -50.20 -3.48
CA SER A 622 -6.81 -51.20 -2.51
C SER A 622 -7.31 -52.63 -2.81
N ALA A 623 -8.01 -52.83 -3.93
CA ALA A 623 -8.65 -54.10 -4.30
C ALA A 623 -7.94 -54.88 -5.42
N ASP A 624 -6.67 -54.61 -5.72
CA ASP A 624 -5.83 -55.43 -6.62
C ASP A 624 -4.84 -56.30 -5.83
N GLU A 625 -5.34 -57.00 -4.82
CA GLU A 625 -4.81 -58.33 -4.50
C GLU A 625 -5.96 -59.34 -4.67
N VAL A 626 -5.83 -60.15 -5.73
CA VAL A 626 -6.39 -61.49 -5.98
C VAL A 626 -7.09 -61.57 -7.35
N ALA A 627 -6.35 -62.00 -8.39
CA ALA A 627 -6.70 -63.14 -9.26
C ALA A 627 -5.85 -63.19 -10.55
N ASP A 628 -4.76 -63.96 -10.51
CA ASP A 628 -4.21 -64.62 -11.69
C ASP A 628 -5.18 -65.75 -12.11
N ALA A 629 -5.90 -65.59 -13.23
CA ALA A 629 -6.28 -66.70 -14.11
C ALA A 629 -6.97 -66.20 -15.41
N GLU A 630 -6.31 -66.53 -16.53
CA GLU A 630 -6.87 -66.84 -17.84
C GLU A 630 -7.49 -65.73 -18.71
N ARG A 631 -6.61 -65.27 -19.61
CA ARG A 631 -6.85 -64.65 -20.92
C ARG A 631 -7.93 -65.39 -21.74
N SER A 632 -8.98 -64.67 -22.12
CA SER A 632 -9.93 -65.07 -23.17
C SER A 632 -10.33 -63.85 -23.99
N GLU A 633 -10.07 -63.92 -25.29
CA GLU A 633 -10.34 -62.91 -26.31
C GLU A 633 -11.85 -62.69 -26.54
N ALA A 634 -12.34 -61.48 -26.32
CA ALA A 634 -13.60 -61.01 -26.90
C ALA A 634 -13.56 -59.48 -27.08
N LYS A 635 -13.74 -59.02 -28.32
CA LYS A 635 -13.95 -57.61 -28.66
C LYS A 635 -15.31 -57.14 -28.12
N PRO A 636 -15.43 -55.94 -27.49
CA PRO A 636 -16.70 -55.27 -27.38
C PRO A 636 -16.85 -54.21 -28.48
N ASN A 637 -18.10 -54.12 -28.94
CA ASN A 637 -18.61 -53.13 -29.87
C ASN A 637 -18.64 -51.72 -29.27
N ALA A 638 -18.74 -50.76 -30.17
CA ALA A 638 -19.05 -49.36 -29.91
C ALA A 638 -20.34 -49.15 -29.10
N GLU A 639 -20.41 -47.97 -28.47
CA GLU A 639 -21.52 -47.38 -27.70
C GLU A 639 -21.54 -47.72 -26.21
N ASP A 640 -20.75 -47.00 -25.42
CA ASP A 640 -21.26 -46.40 -24.18
C ASP A 640 -20.46 -45.13 -23.84
N ASP A 641 -21.17 -44.01 -23.85
CA ASP A 641 -20.72 -42.67 -23.47
C ASP A 641 -20.75 -42.57 -21.94
N GLN A 642 -19.66 -42.98 -21.30
CA GLN A 642 -19.40 -42.66 -19.90
C GLN A 642 -18.23 -41.69 -19.86
N THR A 643 -18.56 -40.45 -19.55
CA THR A 643 -17.61 -39.40 -19.20
C THR A 643 -16.81 -39.83 -17.96
N GLU A 644 -15.65 -40.46 -18.18
CA GLU A 644 -14.63 -40.62 -17.14
C GLU A 644 -14.27 -39.23 -16.61
N VAL A 645 -14.72 -38.91 -15.39
CA VAL A 645 -14.24 -37.75 -14.65
C VAL A 645 -12.79 -38.08 -14.27
N PRO A 646 -11.78 -37.30 -14.73
CA PRO A 646 -10.41 -37.56 -14.32
C PRO A 646 -10.31 -37.49 -12.80
N THR A 647 -9.70 -38.50 -12.18
CA THR A 647 -9.40 -38.50 -10.75
C THR A 647 -8.51 -37.29 -10.44
N ARG A 648 -9.08 -36.26 -9.80
CA ARG A 648 -8.31 -35.08 -9.37
C ARG A 648 -7.30 -35.50 -8.32
N LEU A 649 -6.05 -35.09 -8.51
CA LEU A 649 -4.95 -35.36 -7.58
C LEU A 649 -4.92 -34.35 -6.42
N LEU A 650 -5.65 -33.24 -6.56
CA LEU A 650 -5.79 -32.19 -5.57
C LEU A 650 -7.24 -32.07 -5.10
N GLU A 651 -7.39 -31.73 -3.83
CA GLU A 651 -8.66 -31.33 -3.21
C GLU A 651 -8.57 -29.89 -2.67
N GLU A 652 -9.70 -29.19 -2.67
CA GLU A 652 -9.83 -27.85 -2.11
C GLU A 652 -10.23 -27.99 -0.63
N ILE A 653 -9.45 -27.41 0.29
CA ILE A 653 -9.72 -27.46 1.74
C ILE A 653 -9.99 -26.07 2.33
N THR A 654 -10.69 -26.04 3.46
CA THR A 654 -10.91 -24.82 4.26
C THR A 654 -9.93 -24.74 5.42
N VAL A 655 -9.54 -23.52 5.79
CA VAL A 655 -8.60 -23.25 6.89
C VAL A 655 -9.22 -22.32 7.92
N GLU A 656 -8.72 -22.37 9.16
CA GLU A 656 -9.23 -21.55 10.28
C GLU A 656 -8.80 -20.07 10.21
N ASN A 657 -7.81 -19.73 9.38
CA ASN A 657 -7.28 -18.39 9.17
C ASN A 657 -7.56 -17.87 7.74
N PRO A 658 -8.82 -17.52 7.40
CA PRO A 658 -9.19 -17.14 6.04
C PRO A 658 -8.45 -15.91 5.50
N GLU A 659 -7.95 -15.02 6.36
CA GLU A 659 -7.13 -13.86 5.99
C GLU A 659 -5.81 -14.24 5.32
N ALA A 660 -5.29 -15.45 5.57
CA ALA A 660 -4.07 -15.96 4.95
C ALA A 660 -4.26 -16.37 3.47
N VAL A 661 -5.51 -16.44 3.02
CA VAL A 661 -5.92 -16.89 1.68
C VAL A 661 -6.71 -15.81 0.93
N SER A 662 -7.33 -14.89 1.68
CA SER A 662 -8.18 -13.81 1.16
C SER A 662 -7.39 -12.73 0.43
N MET A 663 -8.11 -11.85 -0.27
CA MET A 663 -7.52 -10.70 -0.96
C MET A 663 -6.82 -9.78 0.04
N VAL A 664 -5.57 -9.45 -0.26
CA VAL A 664 -4.78 -8.43 0.44
C VAL A 664 -4.93 -7.12 -0.31
N SER A 665 -5.56 -6.13 0.32
CA SER A 665 -5.82 -4.81 -0.28
C SER A 665 -5.16 -3.67 0.47
N TRP A 666 -4.88 -2.57 -0.24
CA TRP A 666 -4.36 -1.34 0.33
C TRP A 666 -4.87 -0.10 -0.43
N PRO A 667 -4.95 1.07 0.23
CA PRO A 667 -5.54 2.26 -0.35
C PRO A 667 -4.83 2.76 -1.62
N MET A 668 -5.60 3.42 -2.48
CA MET A 668 -5.12 4.12 -3.66
C MET A 668 -5.56 5.59 -3.60
N ALA A 669 -4.62 6.52 -3.39
CA ALA A 669 -4.92 7.95 -3.26
C ALA A 669 -4.18 8.82 -4.29
N HIS A 670 -3.81 8.25 -5.43
CA HIS A 670 -3.05 8.91 -6.50
C HIS A 670 -3.76 8.79 -7.84
N ASN A 671 -3.19 9.46 -8.86
CA ASN A 671 -3.87 9.70 -10.13
C ASN A 671 -5.20 10.44 -9.88
N VAL A 672 -5.13 11.47 -9.02
CA VAL A 672 -6.30 12.24 -8.63
C VAL A 672 -6.85 12.98 -9.84
N ARG A 673 -8.13 12.74 -10.10
CA ARG A 673 -8.91 13.26 -11.20
C ARG A 673 -9.49 14.64 -10.85
N PRO A 674 -9.55 15.56 -11.83
CA PRO A 674 -10.24 16.84 -11.64
C PRO A 674 -11.75 16.62 -11.45
N ALA A 675 -12.45 17.64 -10.92
CA ALA A 675 -13.89 17.57 -10.63
C ALA A 675 -14.77 17.15 -11.82
N GLY A 676 -14.41 17.50 -13.06
CA GLY A 676 -15.19 17.09 -14.23
C GLY A 676 -15.05 15.59 -14.59
N TRP A 677 -14.11 14.88 -13.98
CA TRP A 677 -13.77 13.48 -14.26
C TRP A 677 -14.01 12.57 -13.03
N SER A 678 -14.50 13.14 -11.93
CA SER A 678 -14.87 12.37 -10.75
C SER A 678 -16.11 11.53 -11.03
N LEU A 679 -16.24 10.41 -10.33
CA LEU A 679 -17.46 9.61 -10.42
C LEU A 679 -18.67 10.43 -9.96
N GLY A 680 -19.77 10.30 -10.70
CA GLY A 680 -21.01 11.03 -10.44
C GLY A 680 -21.05 12.45 -11.01
N ALA A 681 -19.99 12.92 -11.68
CA ALA A 681 -19.95 14.26 -12.29
C ALA A 681 -21.02 14.46 -13.35
N THR A 682 -21.49 13.38 -14.01
CA THR A 682 -22.58 13.45 -15.00
C THR A 682 -23.98 13.29 -14.40
N GLY A 683 -24.07 12.98 -13.11
CA GLY A 683 -25.31 12.89 -12.32
C GLY A 683 -25.48 11.56 -11.58
N CYS A 684 -26.54 11.47 -10.78
CA CYS A 684 -26.76 10.34 -9.85
C CYS A 684 -26.79 8.96 -10.53
N LEU A 685 -27.24 8.87 -11.78
CA LEU A 685 -27.39 7.59 -12.49
C LEU A 685 -26.06 6.99 -12.94
N GLU A 686 -24.96 7.74 -12.89
CA GLU A 686 -23.62 7.20 -13.13
C GLU A 686 -23.25 6.13 -12.09
N CYS A 687 -23.74 6.28 -10.85
CA CYS A 687 -23.49 5.35 -9.74
C CYS A 687 -24.75 4.57 -9.31
N HIS A 688 -25.93 5.18 -9.36
CA HIS A 688 -27.21 4.59 -8.92
C HIS A 688 -28.04 3.99 -10.07
N ALA A 689 -27.37 3.52 -11.13
CA ALA A 689 -27.97 2.62 -12.12
C ALA A 689 -27.62 1.15 -11.77
N ASP A 690 -28.37 0.21 -12.36
CA ASP A 690 -28.16 -1.22 -12.09
C ASP A 690 -26.76 -1.70 -12.52
N ASP A 691 -26.19 -1.06 -13.53
CA ASP A 691 -24.83 -1.24 -14.06
C ASP A 691 -23.83 -0.18 -13.55
N GLY A 692 -24.18 0.61 -12.53
CA GLY A 692 -23.31 1.61 -11.92
C GLY A 692 -22.00 0.99 -11.39
N LEU A 693 -20.86 1.35 -11.99
CA LEU A 693 -19.61 0.61 -11.87
C LEU A 693 -18.98 0.63 -10.48
N ILE A 694 -19.30 1.62 -9.63
CA ILE A 694 -18.86 1.64 -8.22
C ILE A 694 -19.42 0.45 -7.42
N PHE A 695 -20.51 -0.16 -7.89
CA PHE A 695 -21.14 -1.32 -7.25
C PHE A 695 -21.13 -2.57 -8.14
N ALA A 696 -21.44 -2.41 -9.43
CA ALA A 696 -21.64 -3.51 -10.38
C ALA A 696 -20.35 -4.04 -11.02
N SER A 697 -19.26 -3.25 -10.97
CA SER A 697 -17.94 -3.75 -11.41
C SER A 697 -17.56 -5.01 -10.61
N THR A 698 -16.77 -5.86 -11.22
CA THR A 698 -16.33 -7.12 -10.60
C THR A 698 -14.82 -7.18 -10.49
N VAL A 699 -14.32 -7.94 -9.52
CA VAL A 699 -12.92 -8.35 -9.46
C VAL A 699 -12.84 -9.86 -9.38
N THR A 700 -11.99 -10.44 -10.21
CA THR A 700 -11.75 -11.88 -10.23
C THR A 700 -10.50 -12.19 -9.42
N PRO A 701 -10.52 -13.20 -8.54
CA PRO A 701 -9.32 -13.72 -7.91
C PRO A 701 -8.34 -14.24 -8.96
N MET A 702 -7.18 -13.58 -9.05
CA MET A 702 -6.13 -13.88 -10.02
C MET A 702 -4.86 -14.31 -9.31
N GLY A 703 -4.20 -15.33 -9.85
CA GLY A 703 -2.98 -15.90 -9.30
C GLY A 703 -2.38 -16.92 -10.26
N PRO A 704 -1.37 -17.66 -9.81
CA PRO A 704 -0.64 -18.59 -10.68
C PRO A 704 -1.41 -19.89 -10.94
N ALA A 705 -2.43 -20.26 -10.18
CA ALA A 705 -3.29 -21.40 -10.54
C ALA A 705 -4.05 -21.14 -11.86
N PRO A 706 -4.25 -22.18 -12.71
CA PRO A 706 -4.90 -22.03 -14.01
C PRO A 706 -6.37 -21.60 -13.91
N LYS A 707 -7.06 -22.04 -12.86
CA LYS A 707 -8.46 -21.70 -12.60
C LYS A 707 -8.56 -20.36 -11.86
N ALA A 708 -9.14 -19.37 -12.54
CA ALA A 708 -9.52 -18.11 -11.90
C ALA A 708 -10.59 -18.36 -10.83
N GLY A 709 -10.55 -17.58 -9.74
CA GLY A 709 -11.56 -17.68 -8.70
C GLY A 709 -12.93 -17.13 -9.14
N GLN A 710 -13.95 -17.33 -8.31
CA GLN A 710 -15.27 -16.75 -8.54
C GLN A 710 -15.20 -15.21 -8.48
N PRO A 711 -15.66 -14.47 -9.51
CA PRO A 711 -15.68 -13.02 -9.48
C PRO A 711 -16.57 -12.49 -8.34
N SER A 712 -16.11 -11.45 -7.67
CA SER A 712 -16.86 -10.73 -6.63
C SER A 712 -17.26 -9.35 -7.13
N THR A 713 -18.48 -8.90 -6.85
CA THR A 713 -18.93 -7.54 -7.21
C THR A 713 -18.38 -6.52 -6.21
N MET A 714 -18.16 -5.27 -6.63
CA MET A 714 -17.76 -4.20 -5.71
C MET A 714 -18.81 -3.99 -4.61
N ALA A 715 -20.10 -4.20 -4.89
CA ALA A 715 -21.16 -4.21 -3.89
C ALA A 715 -20.91 -5.26 -2.79
N SER A 716 -20.56 -6.49 -3.17
CA SER A 716 -20.26 -7.56 -2.21
C SER A 716 -19.02 -7.23 -1.36
N LEU A 717 -18.00 -6.62 -1.95
CA LEU A 717 -16.82 -6.17 -1.22
C LEU A 717 -17.11 -5.03 -0.22
N GLN A 718 -18.12 -4.21 -0.51
CA GLN A 718 -18.64 -3.18 0.40
C GLN A 718 -19.56 -3.74 1.49
N GLY A 719 -19.87 -5.05 1.47
CA GLY A 719 -20.84 -5.66 2.38
C GLY A 719 -22.30 -5.35 2.05
N LEU A 720 -22.59 -4.92 0.82
CA LEU A 720 -23.95 -4.57 0.37
C LEU A 720 -24.63 -5.77 -0.29
N ALA A 721 -25.86 -6.06 0.14
CA ALA A 721 -26.72 -7.04 -0.54
C ALA A 721 -27.19 -6.50 -1.91
N GLU A 722 -27.12 -7.33 -2.94
CA GLU A 722 -27.50 -6.93 -4.29
C GLU A 722 -28.99 -6.54 -4.39
N SER A 723 -29.86 -7.20 -3.65
CA SER A 723 -31.29 -6.88 -3.57
C SER A 723 -31.54 -5.45 -3.10
N ASP A 724 -30.81 -5.03 -2.07
CA ASP A 724 -31.00 -3.74 -1.42
C ASP A 724 -30.49 -2.63 -2.32
N ARG A 725 -29.35 -2.86 -2.98
CA ARG A 725 -28.81 -1.99 -4.01
C ARG A 725 -29.79 -1.80 -5.18
N LEU A 726 -30.34 -2.89 -5.72
CA LEU A 726 -31.27 -2.82 -6.85
C LEU A 726 -32.56 -2.09 -6.46
N LEU A 727 -33.09 -2.34 -5.26
CA LEU A 727 -34.25 -1.62 -4.73
C LEU A 727 -33.97 -0.12 -4.59
N TRP A 728 -32.77 0.22 -4.08
CA TRP A 728 -32.33 1.60 -3.97
C TRP A 728 -32.23 2.29 -5.34
N ASN A 729 -31.63 1.64 -6.33
CA ASN A 729 -31.51 2.15 -7.70
C ASN A 729 -32.86 2.46 -8.36
N GLN A 730 -33.89 1.63 -8.11
CA GLN A 730 -35.23 1.86 -8.65
C GLN A 730 -35.82 3.21 -8.22
N MET A 731 -35.46 3.72 -7.04
CA MET A 731 -35.90 5.05 -6.60
C MET A 731 -35.34 6.20 -7.46
N PHE A 732 -34.19 5.99 -8.12
CA PHE A 732 -33.58 6.96 -9.02
C PHE A 732 -34.16 6.88 -10.43
N GLY A 733 -34.43 5.66 -10.94
CA GLY A 733 -35.07 5.45 -12.24
C GLY A 733 -36.46 6.08 -12.33
N GLY A 734 -37.26 5.99 -11.26
CA GLY A 734 -38.60 6.60 -11.18
C GLY A 734 -38.62 8.11 -10.89
N ARG A 735 -37.47 8.73 -10.61
CA ARG A 735 -37.39 10.11 -10.08
C ARG A 735 -38.03 11.17 -10.98
N LYS A 736 -37.89 11.03 -12.31
CA LYS A 736 -38.52 11.98 -13.26
C LYS A 736 -40.04 11.90 -13.20
N LEU A 737 -40.58 10.67 -13.19
CA LEU A 737 -42.01 10.44 -13.08
C LEU A 737 -42.54 10.93 -11.72
N TYR A 738 -41.82 10.65 -10.63
CA TYR A 738 -42.18 11.13 -9.30
C TYR A 738 -42.22 12.67 -9.24
N LYS A 739 -41.21 13.37 -9.79
CA LYS A 739 -41.20 14.84 -9.87
C LYS A 739 -42.41 15.38 -10.66
N LEU A 740 -42.78 14.72 -11.76
CA LEU A 740 -43.96 15.08 -12.54
C LEU A 740 -45.25 14.86 -11.74
N LEU A 741 -45.37 13.74 -11.03
CA LEU A 741 -46.51 13.44 -10.17
C LEU A 741 -46.66 14.47 -9.05
N VAL A 742 -45.58 14.79 -8.34
CA VAL A 742 -45.57 15.82 -7.28
C VAL A 742 -45.95 17.18 -7.84
N ALA A 743 -45.37 17.59 -8.98
CA ALA A 743 -45.73 18.85 -9.61
C ALA A 743 -47.21 18.90 -10.01
N ALA A 744 -47.74 17.83 -10.60
CA ALA A 744 -49.15 17.71 -10.94
C ALA A 744 -50.04 17.77 -9.68
N SER A 745 -49.66 17.08 -8.60
CA SER A 745 -50.36 17.12 -7.31
C SER A 745 -50.36 18.53 -6.70
N LEU A 746 -49.24 19.26 -6.77
CA LEU A 746 -49.14 20.64 -6.30
C LEU A 746 -50.01 21.60 -7.14
N VAL A 747 -50.08 21.40 -8.45
CA VAL A 747 -50.99 22.16 -9.32
C VAL A 747 -52.45 21.89 -8.94
N VAL A 748 -52.83 20.62 -8.76
CA VAL A 748 -54.18 20.24 -8.32
C VAL A 748 -54.51 20.86 -6.97
N LEU A 749 -53.60 20.79 -6.00
CA LEU A 749 -53.76 21.39 -4.67
C LEU A 749 -53.89 22.91 -4.75
N GLY A 750 -53.07 23.58 -5.57
CA GLY A 750 -53.15 25.02 -5.82
C GLY A 750 -54.49 25.43 -6.43
N VAL A 751 -54.99 24.67 -7.41
CA VAL A 751 -56.33 24.88 -8.01
C VAL A 751 -57.43 24.69 -6.97
N MET A 752 -57.35 23.64 -6.14
CA MET A 752 -58.32 23.41 -5.07
C MET A 752 -58.33 24.55 -4.03
N MET A 753 -57.16 25.07 -3.64
CA MET A 753 -57.07 26.23 -2.75
C MET A 753 -57.71 27.48 -3.39
N LEU A 754 -57.44 27.74 -4.67
CA LEU A 754 -58.05 28.87 -5.40
C LEU A 754 -59.57 28.75 -5.51
N LEU A 755 -60.09 27.57 -5.83
CA LEU A 755 -61.53 27.30 -5.88
C LEU A 755 -62.18 27.45 -4.49
N GLY A 756 -61.52 26.96 -3.43
CA GLY A 756 -61.96 27.15 -2.05
C GLY A 756 -62.03 28.62 -1.67
N LEU A 757 -60.99 29.40 -1.97
CA LEU A 757 -60.96 30.86 -1.75
C LEU A 757 -62.05 31.59 -2.52
N ALA A 758 -62.28 31.24 -3.79
CA ALA A 758 -63.34 31.82 -4.61
C ALA A 758 -64.74 31.49 -4.03
N ALA A 759 -64.98 30.25 -3.59
CA ALA A 759 -66.23 29.85 -2.97
C ALA A 759 -66.46 30.54 -1.61
N SER A 760 -65.41 30.76 -0.81
CA SER A 760 -65.47 31.54 0.43
C SER A 760 -65.74 33.02 0.17
N ALA A 761 -65.11 33.61 -0.84
CA ALA A 761 -65.34 35.00 -1.25
C ALA A 761 -66.77 35.20 -1.76
N HIS A 762 -67.30 34.26 -2.55
CA HIS A 762 -68.68 34.29 -3.03
C HIS A 762 -69.69 34.20 -1.87
N ARG A 763 -69.48 33.29 -0.91
CA ARG A 763 -70.31 33.20 0.30
C ARG A 763 -70.29 34.49 1.15
N ARG A 764 -69.13 35.15 1.27
CA ARG A 764 -69.04 36.45 1.96
C ARG A 764 -69.77 37.55 1.20
N SER A 765 -69.74 37.53 -0.13
CA SER A 765 -70.50 38.45 -0.98
C SER A 765 -72.01 38.24 -0.86
N GLU A 766 -72.49 37.00 -0.78
CA GLU A 766 -73.92 36.70 -0.58
C GLU A 766 -74.42 37.13 0.81
N MET A 767 -73.60 36.95 1.86
CA MET A 767 -73.92 37.48 3.20
C MET A 767 -73.93 39.03 3.22
N ALA A 768 -73.16 39.69 2.35
CA ALA A 768 -73.13 41.15 2.25
C ALA A 768 -74.28 41.73 1.40
N SER A 769 -74.83 40.96 0.45
CA SER A 769 -75.95 41.39 -0.40
C SER A 769 -77.34 40.97 0.11
N GLY A 770 -77.42 40.00 1.02
CA GLY A 770 -78.63 39.59 1.71
C GLY A 770 -79.03 40.53 2.85
N GLY A 771 -79.44 41.77 2.55
CA GLY A 771 -79.96 42.65 3.59
C GLY A 771 -80.16 44.12 3.23
N GLN A 772 -81.10 44.43 2.33
CA GLN A 772 -81.89 45.66 2.49
C GLN A 772 -83.40 45.37 2.34
N PRO A 773 -84.21 45.64 3.39
CA PRO A 773 -85.64 45.43 3.37
C PRO A 773 -86.34 46.53 2.56
N THR A 774 -87.30 46.14 1.73
CA THR A 774 -88.25 47.07 1.10
C THR A 774 -89.15 47.67 2.19
N PRO A 775 -89.25 49.01 2.32
CA PRO A 775 -90.20 49.63 3.22
C PRO A 775 -91.61 49.60 2.61
N GLU A 776 -92.55 49.00 3.34
CA GLU A 776 -93.98 49.19 3.14
C GLU A 776 -94.33 50.68 3.14
N ARG A 777 -95.10 51.11 2.12
CA ARG A 777 -95.88 52.34 2.18
C ARG A 777 -97.24 52.12 1.51
N THR A 778 -98.19 51.68 2.35
CA THR A 778 -99.65 51.94 2.34
C THR A 778 -100.29 52.54 1.09
N ALA A 779 -101.16 51.75 0.44
CA ALA A 779 -102.56 52.08 0.15
C ALA A 779 -103.36 50.78 -0.03
#